data_AF-A0A9W9SXI7-F1
#
_entry.id   AF-A0A9W9SXI7-F1
#
_cell.length_a   1.000
_cell.length_b   1.000
_cell.length_c   1.000
_cell.angle_alpha   90.00
_cell.angle_beta   90.00
_cell.angle_gamma   90.00
#
_symmetry.space_group_name_H-M   'P 1'
#
loop_
_entity.id
_entity.type
_entity.pdbx_description
1 polymer ?
#
loop_
_entity_poly.entity_id
_entity_poly.type
_entity_poly.pdbx_seq_one_letter_code
_entity_poly.pdbx_strand_id
1 'polypeptide(L)'
;MASATMQALNYLGPYKVRVEYVEKPKLEHPDDIIVKVTTAAICGSDLHMYEGRTAAEPGITFGHENMGIVDEMGDGVTLLKKGDRVVMPFNVADGRCRNCEEGRTAFCTGVNPGFAGGAYGYVAMGPYRGGQAQYVRVPYADFNALKLPPGAEHEADFVLLADIFPTGWHGVEISGFKSGESIAVFGAGPVGLMAAYSAILRGASFVYVVDRVPERLAVAKKIGCIPIDFTKSDAVDQIIAHNGDMVDRSVDAVGYQAVDPNGSSEKPNIVLENMIRVTRACGGMGIPGLYVPSDPGAPDAATANGMISLSFGKLFEKGLSLGTGQCNVKAYNRYLRDMIIAGKAKPSFVISHEIDLTGAEAAYHKFDKREDGSSLSRQYHTFYPVVHTNTAFILIQALTSQRSLFPTPTLSVSATLDLLALSNLIIEAPNPLRTLHPLNTDINPIHRGQVECTIQDLTAKFVLNQNLEDLIPAQYLRLARQSATATRKAWIFRCGADDARAIDMEEWSRVDIRYRGVFKTLAKCPQFTKGLWEGGCEDFQAELNSGRSKTQAQVIYALLSEIGEMLDLKRETYDGDAVFSLTPRLLSHQMEYWTGYRQKYKDAPETAGFLSLEFSPHSWTSHTILPTSTTTKEQSLRSALGDKFKIILGQLLLHLRYLPLPGDKLPDQEIFLIGLHGSKLHLMRAFFPGQKISSLWCRREIPSPAPTFSSDRVQILRTLSPETPQSAHIEDTNTEEHLLGIQNPSTEGISAQTPDSSRFYTAKNMERVRQQLADTKMEQLDYEPDLRTFRVLATCEFDLWLREDFAAAVHMLVALHLYLLGGTAQCGTLQQVFEKHPYAGDASSPDSGFGVELQRDSRLYQDLHREEKNFEEKEEELRREELIQRQEDAEAHRRREVMRNTEGDRIGSLHDARRQWWDFVWQDEDDPFSAKP
;
A
#
# COMPACT_ATOMS: atom_id res chain seq x y z
N MET A 1 -39.50 -35.68 -1.21
CA MET A 1 -38.23 -35.88 -1.95
C MET A 1 -37.31 -36.67 -1.03
N ALA A 2 -36.74 -37.79 -1.48
CA ALA A 2 -35.77 -38.51 -0.64
C ALA A 2 -34.56 -37.59 -0.40
N SER A 3 -34.22 -37.35 0.87
CA SER A 3 -32.96 -36.65 1.20
C SER A 3 -31.82 -37.49 0.61
N ALA A 4 -31.04 -36.90 -0.30
CA ALA A 4 -29.90 -37.58 -0.89
C ALA A 4 -28.86 -37.79 0.21
N THR A 5 -28.48 -39.04 0.48
CA THR A 5 -27.41 -39.38 1.42
C THR A 5 -26.05 -39.39 0.71
N MET A 6 -24.97 -39.24 1.47
CA MET A 6 -23.58 -39.29 1.03
C MET A 6 -22.72 -40.07 2.02
N GLN A 7 -21.58 -40.60 1.60
CA GLN A 7 -20.59 -41.19 2.50
C GLN A 7 -19.71 -40.12 3.16
N ALA A 8 -19.47 -40.27 4.47
CA ALA A 8 -18.61 -39.39 5.26
C ALA A 8 -17.92 -40.17 6.40
N LEU A 9 -16.68 -39.79 6.73
CA LEU A 9 -15.97 -40.36 7.88
C LEU A 9 -16.37 -39.64 9.17
N ASN A 10 -17.09 -40.35 10.05
CA ASN A 10 -17.54 -39.83 11.33
C ASN A 10 -16.74 -40.40 12.49
N TYR A 11 -16.50 -39.56 13.49
CA TYR A 11 -15.95 -39.94 14.77
C TYR A 11 -17.02 -40.59 15.66
N LEU A 12 -16.70 -41.75 16.23
CA LEU A 12 -17.59 -42.54 17.09
C LEU A 12 -17.08 -42.66 18.53
N GLY A 13 -15.98 -41.99 18.86
CA GLY A 13 -15.27 -42.08 20.14
C GLY A 13 -13.79 -42.44 19.97
N PRO A 14 -13.02 -42.49 21.07
CA PRO A 14 -11.57 -42.70 21.01
C PRO A 14 -11.20 -43.96 20.21
N TYR A 15 -10.24 -43.81 19.31
CA TYR A 15 -9.72 -44.79 18.35
C TYR A 15 -10.78 -45.39 17.40
N LYS A 16 -11.94 -44.74 17.26
CA LYS A 16 -13.07 -45.27 16.49
C LYS A 16 -13.65 -44.22 15.54
N VAL A 17 -13.30 -44.34 14.27
CA VAL A 17 -13.94 -43.62 13.16
C VAL A 17 -14.63 -44.61 12.23
N ARG A 18 -15.67 -44.18 11.52
CA ARG A 18 -16.38 -45.01 10.56
C ARG A 18 -16.88 -44.22 9.36
N VAL A 19 -16.80 -44.81 8.17
CA VAL A 19 -17.49 -44.28 6.99
C VAL A 19 -18.96 -44.65 7.07
N GLU A 20 -19.82 -43.65 7.21
CA GLU A 20 -21.26 -43.81 7.33
C GLU A 20 -21.99 -43.03 6.23
N TYR A 21 -23.23 -43.45 5.94
CA TYR A 21 -24.12 -42.64 5.11
C TYR A 21 -24.78 -41.56 5.95
N VAL A 22 -24.51 -40.30 5.62
CA VAL A 22 -25.09 -39.10 6.24
C VAL A 22 -25.89 -38.31 5.22
N GLU A 23 -26.70 -37.34 5.66
CA GLU A 23 -27.39 -36.43 4.74
C GLU A 23 -26.39 -35.58 3.93
N LYS A 24 -26.60 -35.44 2.62
CA LYS A 24 -25.83 -34.51 1.79
C LYS A 24 -26.03 -33.09 2.34
N PRO A 25 -24.96 -32.30 2.53
CA PRO A 25 -25.09 -30.92 3.00
C PRO A 25 -25.93 -30.10 2.03
N LYS A 26 -26.67 -29.14 2.58
CA LYS A 26 -27.50 -28.18 1.84
C LYS A 26 -26.91 -26.79 2.03
N LEU A 27 -27.23 -25.87 1.12
CA LEU A 27 -26.93 -24.46 1.32
C LEU A 27 -27.73 -23.95 2.52
N GLU A 28 -27.05 -23.36 3.50
CA GLU A 28 -27.67 -22.77 4.70
C GLU A 28 -27.69 -21.24 4.63
N HIS A 29 -26.82 -20.65 3.81
CA HIS A 29 -26.72 -19.21 3.57
C HIS A 29 -26.49 -18.89 2.08
N PRO A 30 -26.93 -17.72 1.56
CA PRO A 30 -26.66 -17.31 0.17
C PRO A 30 -25.18 -17.25 -0.21
N ASP A 31 -24.28 -17.08 0.76
CA ASP A 31 -22.83 -17.03 0.52
C ASP A 31 -22.15 -18.40 0.57
N ASP A 32 -22.93 -19.48 0.75
CA ASP A 32 -22.40 -20.83 0.80
C ASP A 32 -22.17 -21.42 -0.61
N ILE A 33 -21.25 -22.36 -0.70
CA ILE A 33 -21.21 -23.34 -1.79
C ILE A 33 -21.25 -24.76 -1.22
N ILE A 34 -21.73 -25.71 -2.03
CA ILE A 34 -21.50 -27.13 -1.82
C ILE A 34 -20.40 -27.56 -2.77
N VAL A 35 -19.34 -28.15 -2.23
CA VAL A 35 -18.22 -28.68 -2.98
C VAL A 35 -18.33 -30.20 -3.02
N LYS A 36 -18.29 -30.78 -4.21
CA LYS A 36 -17.98 -32.21 -4.39
C LYS A 36 -16.50 -32.38 -4.15
N VAL A 37 -16.14 -32.91 -2.99
CA VAL A 37 -14.75 -33.12 -2.58
C VAL A 37 -14.11 -34.05 -3.60
N THR A 38 -12.95 -33.70 -4.15
CA THR A 38 -12.13 -34.62 -4.95
C THR A 38 -11.11 -35.30 -4.05
N THR A 39 -10.51 -34.52 -3.16
CA THR A 39 -9.35 -34.88 -2.37
C THR A 39 -9.44 -34.24 -0.98
N ALA A 40 -9.26 -35.04 0.07
CA ALA A 40 -9.14 -34.57 1.45
C ALA A 40 -7.95 -35.26 2.14
N ALA A 41 -7.14 -34.54 2.90
CA ALA A 41 -6.02 -35.15 3.62
C ALA A 41 -6.37 -35.50 5.08
N ILE A 42 -5.51 -36.32 5.71
CA ILE A 42 -5.56 -36.62 7.15
C ILE A 42 -4.42 -35.86 7.83
N CYS A 43 -4.76 -34.97 8.74
CA CYS A 43 -3.79 -34.15 9.46
C CYS A 43 -3.40 -34.80 10.79
N GLY A 44 -2.21 -34.46 11.31
CA GLY A 44 -1.82 -34.85 12.66
C GLY A 44 -2.78 -34.31 13.73
N SER A 45 -3.43 -33.18 13.47
CA SER A 45 -4.41 -32.60 14.38
C SER A 45 -5.73 -33.41 14.44
N ASP A 46 -6.07 -34.16 13.39
CA ASP A 46 -7.17 -35.13 13.43
C ASP A 46 -6.85 -36.30 14.39
N LEU A 47 -5.56 -36.67 14.54
CA LEU A 47 -5.15 -37.72 15.48
C LEU A 47 -5.42 -37.33 16.93
N HIS A 48 -5.24 -36.06 17.32
CA HIS A 48 -5.56 -35.61 18.67
C HIS A 48 -7.04 -35.84 19.03
N MET A 49 -7.95 -35.65 18.06
CA MET A 49 -9.36 -36.00 18.23
C MET A 49 -9.58 -37.52 18.20
N TYR A 50 -8.95 -38.23 17.26
CA TYR A 50 -9.03 -39.68 17.15
C TYR A 50 -8.59 -40.40 18.43
N GLU A 51 -7.48 -40.00 19.04
CA GLU A 51 -6.91 -40.57 20.27
C GLU A 51 -7.74 -40.25 21.53
N GLY A 52 -8.72 -39.34 21.43
CA GLY A 52 -9.50 -38.85 22.57
C GLY A 52 -8.73 -37.85 23.46
N ARG A 53 -7.74 -37.14 22.90
CA ARG A 53 -6.92 -36.13 23.61
C ARG A 53 -7.54 -34.73 23.58
N THR A 54 -8.79 -34.63 23.13
CA THR A 54 -9.55 -33.38 23.04
C THR A 54 -10.99 -33.62 23.50
N ALA A 55 -11.78 -32.55 23.66
CA ALA A 55 -13.20 -32.61 24.02
C ALA A 55 -14.13 -32.97 22.83
N ALA A 56 -13.65 -33.78 21.88
CA ALA A 56 -14.42 -34.14 20.69
C ALA A 56 -15.53 -35.14 21.05
N GLU A 57 -16.75 -34.86 20.59
CA GLU A 57 -17.93 -35.70 20.82
C GLU A 57 -18.26 -36.57 19.59
N PRO A 58 -18.80 -37.80 19.77
CA PRO A 58 -19.25 -38.63 18.67
C PRO A 58 -20.24 -37.92 17.72
N GLY A 59 -20.12 -38.17 16.41
CA GLY A 59 -20.99 -37.62 15.36
C GLY A 59 -20.37 -36.49 14.53
N ILE A 60 -19.17 -36.02 14.89
CA ILE A 60 -18.39 -35.06 14.08
C ILE A 60 -17.86 -35.78 12.83
N THR A 61 -18.05 -35.15 11.67
CA THR A 61 -17.39 -35.57 10.41
C THR A 61 -16.00 -34.96 10.34
N PHE A 62 -14.97 -35.79 10.17
CA PHE A 62 -13.56 -35.36 10.15
C PHE A 62 -13.13 -34.71 8.83
N GLY A 63 -11.97 -34.04 8.86
CA GLY A 63 -11.27 -33.53 7.68
C GLY A 63 -11.36 -32.02 7.49
N HIS A 64 -10.21 -31.36 7.58
CA HIS A 64 -10.07 -29.92 7.37
C HIS A 64 -9.14 -29.53 6.21
N GLU A 65 -8.56 -30.51 5.55
CA GLU A 65 -7.63 -30.33 4.44
C GLU A 65 -8.33 -30.66 3.11
N ASN A 66 -9.21 -29.77 2.65
CA ASN A 66 -10.25 -30.12 1.69
C ASN A 66 -10.06 -29.44 0.32
N MET A 67 -10.26 -30.18 -0.75
CA MET A 67 -10.28 -29.67 -2.14
C MET A 67 -11.36 -30.35 -2.97
N GLY A 68 -11.91 -29.65 -3.95
CA GLY A 68 -12.90 -30.25 -4.85
C GLY A 68 -13.44 -29.33 -5.93
N ILE A 69 -14.61 -29.71 -6.44
CA ILE A 69 -15.32 -29.03 -7.51
C ILE A 69 -16.63 -28.44 -6.97
N VAL A 70 -16.89 -27.17 -7.28
CA VAL A 70 -18.15 -26.50 -6.91
C VAL A 70 -19.35 -27.21 -7.57
N ASP A 71 -20.26 -27.75 -6.77
CA ASP A 71 -21.46 -28.48 -7.23
C ASP A 71 -22.71 -27.60 -7.15
N GLU A 72 -22.93 -26.89 -6.04
CA GLU A 72 -24.05 -25.99 -5.83
C GLU A 72 -23.55 -24.67 -5.23
N MET A 73 -24.25 -23.57 -5.47
CA MET A 73 -23.89 -22.24 -4.97
C MET A 73 -25.14 -21.51 -4.50
N GLY A 74 -25.01 -20.75 -3.43
CA GLY A 74 -26.03 -19.78 -3.04
C GLY A 74 -25.98 -18.53 -3.92
N ASP A 75 -27.07 -17.76 -3.92
CA ASP A 75 -27.27 -16.61 -4.79
C ASP A 75 -26.36 -15.40 -4.44
N GLY A 76 -25.70 -15.42 -3.28
CA GLY A 76 -24.74 -14.41 -2.83
C GLY A 76 -23.31 -14.64 -3.31
N VAL A 77 -23.01 -15.80 -3.91
CA VAL A 77 -21.68 -16.15 -4.40
C VAL A 77 -21.42 -15.49 -5.77
N THR A 78 -20.40 -14.63 -5.84
CA THR A 78 -20.13 -13.81 -7.04
C THR A 78 -18.80 -14.10 -7.72
N LEU A 79 -17.85 -14.74 -7.03
CA LEU A 79 -16.49 -14.97 -7.55
C LEU A 79 -16.26 -16.38 -8.12
N LEU A 80 -17.21 -17.29 -7.88
CA LEU A 80 -17.13 -18.69 -8.24
C LEU A 80 -18.29 -19.08 -9.14
N LYS A 81 -18.11 -20.16 -9.90
CA LYS A 81 -19.18 -20.82 -10.67
C LYS A 81 -19.17 -22.32 -10.45
N LYS A 82 -20.32 -22.95 -10.65
CA LYS A 82 -20.43 -24.42 -10.71
C LYS A 82 -19.37 -24.98 -11.68
N GLY A 83 -18.67 -26.03 -11.24
CA GLY A 83 -17.56 -26.65 -11.98
C GLY A 83 -16.18 -26.03 -11.73
N ASP A 84 -16.07 -24.91 -11.01
CA ASP A 84 -14.75 -24.40 -10.62
C ASP A 84 -14.06 -25.38 -9.65
N ARG A 85 -12.75 -25.54 -9.80
CA ARG A 85 -11.89 -26.24 -8.84
C ARG A 85 -11.51 -25.28 -7.72
N VAL A 86 -11.63 -25.74 -6.48
CA VAL A 86 -11.34 -24.93 -5.28
C VAL A 86 -10.63 -25.76 -4.24
N VAL A 87 -9.66 -25.14 -3.55
CA VAL A 87 -9.11 -25.63 -2.29
C VAL A 87 -9.57 -24.72 -1.16
N MET A 88 -9.94 -25.31 -0.03
CA MET A 88 -10.44 -24.60 1.13
C MET A 88 -9.35 -24.52 2.19
N PRO A 89 -8.98 -23.32 2.67
CA PRO A 89 -8.28 -23.18 3.94
C PRO A 89 -8.95 -24.02 5.02
N PHE A 90 -8.17 -24.60 5.93
CA PHE A 90 -8.76 -25.31 7.07
C PHE A 90 -9.56 -24.38 7.99
N ASN A 91 -9.17 -23.10 8.05
CA ASN A 91 -9.91 -22.07 8.78
C ASN A 91 -11.23 -21.75 8.08
N VAL A 92 -12.31 -21.70 8.84
CA VAL A 92 -13.54 -21.03 8.43
C VAL A 92 -13.47 -19.59 8.91
N ALA A 93 -13.61 -18.64 8.00
CA ALA A 93 -13.56 -17.21 8.31
C ALA A 93 -14.72 -16.47 7.64
N ASP A 94 -15.23 -15.43 8.30
CA ASP A 94 -16.39 -14.66 7.81
C ASP A 94 -16.03 -13.60 6.76
N GLY A 95 -14.74 -13.24 6.66
CA GLY A 95 -14.24 -12.21 5.75
C GLY A 95 -14.65 -10.78 6.10
N ARG A 96 -15.27 -10.55 7.27
CA ARG A 96 -15.91 -9.26 7.61
C ARG A 96 -15.77 -8.82 9.07
N CYS A 97 -15.31 -9.69 9.97
CA CYS A 97 -14.93 -9.25 11.30
C CYS A 97 -13.57 -8.54 11.26
N ARG A 98 -13.29 -7.71 12.27
CA ARG A 98 -12.01 -6.99 12.41
C ARG A 98 -10.79 -7.87 12.15
N ASN A 99 -10.78 -9.09 12.69
CA ASN A 99 -9.64 -9.99 12.51
C ASN A 99 -9.50 -10.45 11.06
N CYS A 100 -10.59 -10.74 10.36
CA CYS A 100 -10.55 -11.09 8.95
C CYS A 100 -10.14 -9.90 8.07
N GLU A 101 -10.61 -8.69 8.38
CA GLU A 101 -10.23 -7.43 7.72
C GLU A 101 -8.72 -7.16 7.90
N GLU A 102 -8.16 -7.47 9.07
CA GLU A 102 -6.72 -7.38 9.36
C GLU A 102 -5.89 -8.58 8.82
N GLY A 103 -6.50 -9.52 8.08
CA GLY A 103 -5.84 -10.71 7.54
C GLY A 103 -5.52 -11.81 8.57
N ARG A 104 -6.06 -11.69 9.79
CA ARG A 104 -5.90 -12.62 10.92
C ARG A 104 -7.03 -13.67 10.94
N THR A 105 -7.22 -14.34 9.80
CA THR A 105 -8.35 -15.25 9.55
C THR A 105 -8.43 -16.46 10.48
N ALA A 106 -7.31 -16.88 11.05
CA ALA A 106 -7.25 -18.01 11.98
C ALA A 106 -8.03 -17.76 13.28
N PHE A 107 -8.21 -16.48 13.63
CA PHE A 107 -8.90 -16.04 14.83
C PHE A 107 -10.16 -15.23 14.47
N CYS A 108 -10.90 -15.66 13.44
CA CYS A 108 -12.16 -15.03 13.06
C CYS A 108 -13.15 -15.00 14.25
N THR A 109 -13.72 -13.83 14.55
CA THR A 109 -14.65 -13.68 15.68
C THR A 109 -16.12 -13.91 15.29
N GLY A 110 -16.42 -14.08 14.01
CA GLY A 110 -17.80 -14.17 13.50
C GLY A 110 -18.31 -15.58 13.19
N VAL A 111 -17.51 -16.62 13.42
CA VAL A 111 -17.77 -18.00 12.92
C VAL A 111 -18.00 -19.03 14.03
N ASN A 112 -17.56 -18.76 15.25
CA ASN A 112 -17.59 -19.72 16.34
C ASN A 112 -18.13 -19.08 17.62
N PRO A 113 -19.22 -19.60 18.19
CA PRO A 113 -19.70 -19.18 19.50
C PRO A 113 -18.70 -19.60 20.60
N GLY A 114 -18.29 -18.66 21.44
CA GLY A 114 -17.48 -18.91 22.64
C GLY A 114 -16.06 -18.34 22.55
N PHE A 115 -15.33 -18.59 21.47
CA PHE A 115 -13.99 -18.02 21.26
C PHE A 115 -13.67 -17.81 19.77
N ALA A 116 -12.63 -17.03 19.50
CA ALA A 116 -12.23 -16.66 18.15
C ALA A 116 -11.55 -17.82 17.41
N GLY A 117 -11.91 -18.00 16.14
CA GLY A 117 -11.41 -19.07 15.26
C GLY A 117 -12.48 -20.08 14.92
N GLY A 118 -12.43 -20.61 13.70
CA GLY A 118 -13.32 -21.67 13.22
C GLY A 118 -12.60 -22.57 12.23
N ALA A 119 -13.01 -23.83 12.15
CA ALA A 119 -12.38 -24.84 11.29
C ALA A 119 -13.36 -25.94 10.92
N TYR A 120 -13.15 -26.56 9.75
CA TYR A 120 -13.96 -27.70 9.31
C TYR A 120 -13.67 -28.94 10.16
N GLY A 121 -14.69 -29.66 10.62
CA GLY A 121 -14.52 -30.98 11.22
C GLY A 121 -13.61 -31.03 12.45
N TYR A 122 -13.47 -29.91 13.17
CA TYR A 122 -12.58 -29.77 14.32
C TYR A 122 -13.34 -29.44 15.60
N VAL A 123 -12.92 -30.04 16.70
CA VAL A 123 -13.55 -29.85 18.02
C VAL A 123 -13.58 -28.38 18.45
N ALA A 124 -14.74 -27.96 18.97
CA ALA A 124 -14.98 -26.62 19.52
C ALA A 124 -14.72 -25.45 18.54
N MET A 125 -14.56 -25.69 17.24
CA MET A 125 -14.22 -24.68 16.23
C MET A 125 -15.40 -24.32 15.31
N GLY A 126 -16.59 -24.22 15.91
CA GLY A 126 -17.83 -23.91 15.22
C GLY A 126 -18.58 -25.14 14.69
N PRO A 127 -19.77 -24.94 14.08
CA PRO A 127 -20.67 -26.02 13.68
C PRO A 127 -20.29 -26.65 12.32
N TYR A 128 -19.05 -26.50 11.87
CA TYR A 128 -18.64 -26.81 10.50
C TYR A 128 -18.24 -28.27 10.36
N ARG A 129 -18.91 -29.02 9.49
CA ARG A 129 -18.55 -30.43 9.20
C ARG A 129 -17.30 -30.52 8.34
N GLY A 130 -16.52 -31.58 8.57
CA GLY A 130 -15.32 -31.85 7.81
C GLY A 130 -15.56 -32.40 6.40
N GLY A 131 -14.51 -32.40 5.58
CA GLY A 131 -14.53 -32.77 4.17
C GLY A 131 -13.92 -34.14 3.86
N GLN A 132 -13.61 -34.99 4.84
CA GLN A 132 -13.41 -36.43 4.59
C GLN A 132 -14.76 -37.11 4.31
N ALA A 133 -15.41 -36.65 3.25
CA ALA A 133 -16.75 -36.98 2.82
C ALA A 133 -16.90 -36.72 1.32
N GLN A 134 -17.97 -37.19 0.70
CA GLN A 134 -18.18 -36.97 -0.74
C GLN A 134 -18.54 -35.50 -1.08
N TYR A 135 -19.17 -34.78 -0.16
CA TYR A 135 -19.51 -33.37 -0.30
C TYR A 135 -19.25 -32.62 1.01
N VAL A 136 -18.93 -31.33 0.90
CA VAL A 136 -18.74 -30.43 2.05
C VAL A 136 -19.41 -29.08 1.78
N ARG A 137 -20.02 -28.49 2.82
CA ARG A 137 -20.52 -27.10 2.78
C ARG A 137 -19.38 -26.15 3.11
N VAL A 138 -19.19 -25.15 2.27
CA VAL A 138 -18.16 -24.12 2.45
C VAL A 138 -18.87 -22.78 2.62
N PRO A 139 -18.94 -22.25 3.86
CA PRO A 139 -19.55 -20.95 4.10
C PRO A 139 -18.64 -19.80 3.68
N TYR A 140 -19.23 -18.62 3.45
CA TYR A 140 -18.53 -17.40 3.03
C TYR A 140 -17.59 -17.69 1.85
N ALA A 141 -18.11 -18.38 0.84
CA ALA A 141 -17.34 -19.08 -0.17
C ALA A 141 -16.39 -18.17 -0.95
N ASP A 142 -16.85 -16.96 -1.30
CA ASP A 142 -16.06 -15.94 -1.98
C ASP A 142 -14.81 -15.51 -1.20
N PHE A 143 -14.86 -15.61 0.14
CA PHE A 143 -13.72 -15.37 1.01
C PHE A 143 -12.87 -16.62 1.21
N ASN A 144 -13.48 -17.74 1.58
CA ASN A 144 -12.74 -18.94 1.98
C ASN A 144 -12.17 -19.72 0.79
N ALA A 145 -12.97 -20.04 -0.23
CA ALA A 145 -12.56 -20.93 -1.31
C ALA A 145 -11.52 -20.28 -2.25
N LEU A 146 -10.33 -20.89 -2.33
CA LEU A 146 -9.31 -20.49 -3.28
C LEU A 146 -9.52 -21.22 -4.61
N LYS A 147 -9.93 -20.49 -5.64
CA LYS A 147 -10.03 -21.00 -7.01
C LYS A 147 -8.68 -21.48 -7.55
N LEU A 148 -8.68 -22.66 -8.16
CA LEU A 148 -7.53 -23.32 -8.80
C LEU A 148 -7.67 -23.29 -10.33
N PRO A 149 -6.57 -23.48 -11.08
CA PRO A 149 -6.63 -23.70 -12.53
C PRO A 149 -7.54 -24.90 -12.89
N PRO A 150 -8.16 -24.91 -14.08
CA PRO A 150 -8.90 -26.08 -14.56
C PRO A 150 -7.96 -27.28 -14.81
N GLY A 151 -8.53 -28.48 -14.96
CA GLY A 151 -7.78 -29.72 -15.22
C GLY A 151 -7.60 -30.59 -13.98
N ALA A 152 -6.67 -31.56 -14.05
CA ALA A 152 -6.32 -32.46 -12.93
C ALA A 152 -4.85 -32.30 -12.50
N GLU A 153 -4.15 -31.33 -13.09
CA GLU A 153 -2.76 -31.05 -12.77
C GLU A 153 -2.64 -30.53 -11.34
N HIS A 154 -1.51 -30.87 -10.70
CA HIS A 154 -1.14 -30.44 -9.35
C HIS A 154 -2.14 -30.81 -8.24
N GLU A 155 -3.04 -31.79 -8.44
CA GLU A 155 -4.02 -32.21 -7.42
C GLU A 155 -3.34 -32.49 -6.06
N ALA A 156 -2.28 -33.29 -6.07
CA ALA A 156 -1.48 -33.64 -4.90
C ALA A 156 -0.72 -32.45 -4.28
N ASP A 157 -0.33 -31.46 -5.08
CA ASP A 157 0.34 -30.26 -4.56
C ASP A 157 -0.68 -29.25 -3.98
N PHE A 158 -1.84 -29.11 -4.63
CA PHE A 158 -2.85 -28.12 -4.28
C PHE A 158 -3.64 -28.49 -3.02
N VAL A 159 -3.88 -29.78 -2.73
CA VAL A 159 -4.54 -30.15 -1.46
C VAL A 159 -3.76 -29.65 -0.24
N LEU A 160 -2.42 -29.59 -0.34
CA LEU A 160 -1.55 -29.11 0.74
C LEU A 160 -1.66 -27.60 1.00
N LEU A 161 -2.31 -26.84 0.10
CA LEU A 161 -2.65 -25.43 0.30
C LEU A 161 -3.81 -25.22 1.28
N ALA A 162 -4.53 -26.28 1.64
CA ALA A 162 -5.60 -26.20 2.63
C ALA A 162 -5.05 -25.93 4.04
N ASP A 163 -3.89 -26.49 4.37
CA ASP A 163 -3.29 -26.38 5.71
C ASP A 163 -1.76 -26.45 5.68
N ILE A 164 -1.18 -27.64 5.57
CA ILE A 164 0.20 -27.85 6.05
C ILE A 164 1.28 -27.05 5.31
N PHE A 165 1.11 -26.74 4.02
CA PHE A 165 2.09 -25.90 3.30
C PHE A 165 2.03 -24.44 3.78
N PRO A 166 0.85 -23.78 3.78
CA PRO A 166 0.65 -22.51 4.49
C PRO A 166 1.10 -22.53 5.95
N THR A 167 0.82 -23.59 6.72
CA THR A 167 1.17 -23.67 8.15
C THR A 167 2.67 -23.76 8.36
N GLY A 168 3.37 -24.55 7.55
CA GLY A 168 4.83 -24.55 7.54
C GLY A 168 5.40 -23.18 7.17
N TRP A 169 4.83 -22.52 6.16
CA TRP A 169 5.23 -21.16 5.78
C TRP A 169 4.99 -20.16 6.91
N HIS A 170 3.84 -20.25 7.59
CA HIS A 170 3.45 -19.40 8.70
C HIS A 170 4.43 -19.52 9.87
N GLY A 171 4.84 -20.73 10.23
CA GLY A 171 5.83 -20.95 11.28
C GLY A 171 7.16 -20.23 10.99
N VAL A 172 7.62 -20.27 9.74
CA VAL A 172 8.81 -19.52 9.31
C VAL A 172 8.55 -18.01 9.34
N GLU A 173 7.37 -17.56 8.90
CA GLU A 173 6.99 -16.14 8.90
C GLU A 173 6.99 -15.52 10.29
N ILE A 174 6.28 -16.13 11.24
CA ILE A 174 6.12 -15.60 12.60
C ILE A 174 7.39 -15.74 13.45
N SER A 175 8.37 -16.53 12.99
CA SER A 175 9.72 -16.49 13.56
C SER A 175 10.47 -15.18 13.23
N GLY A 176 9.98 -14.40 12.25
CA GLY A 176 10.64 -13.19 11.75
C GLY A 176 11.75 -13.47 10.75
N PHE A 177 11.73 -14.65 10.10
CA PHE A 177 12.78 -15.12 9.21
C PHE A 177 13.03 -14.20 8.01
N LYS A 178 14.30 -13.90 7.76
CA LYS A 178 14.82 -13.15 6.60
C LYS A 178 15.71 -14.03 5.74
N SER A 179 15.76 -13.73 4.44
CA SER A 179 16.62 -14.47 3.51
C SER A 179 18.09 -14.40 3.94
N GLY A 180 18.81 -15.52 3.80
CA GLY A 180 20.20 -15.69 4.27
C GLY A 180 20.35 -16.18 5.70
N GLU A 181 19.29 -16.12 6.53
CA GLU A 181 19.32 -16.61 7.91
C GLU A 181 19.35 -18.14 8.00
N SER A 182 19.88 -18.65 9.11
CA SER A 182 19.88 -20.07 9.50
C SER A 182 18.66 -20.39 10.35
N ILE A 183 18.12 -21.61 10.23
CA ILE A 183 16.88 -21.99 10.93
C ILE A 183 16.89 -23.43 11.42
N ALA A 184 16.38 -23.66 12.64
CA ALA A 184 16.15 -24.99 13.20
C ALA A 184 14.64 -25.29 13.28
N VAL A 185 14.19 -26.34 12.61
CA VAL A 185 12.82 -26.84 12.64
C VAL A 185 12.75 -28.09 13.52
N PHE A 186 11.99 -28.01 14.61
CA PHE A 186 11.72 -29.14 15.49
C PHE A 186 10.49 -29.90 15.01
N GLY A 187 10.64 -31.19 14.75
CA GLY A 187 9.65 -32.06 14.13
C GLY A 187 9.89 -32.25 12.64
N ALA A 188 9.95 -33.50 12.19
CA ALA A 188 10.03 -33.89 10.78
C ALA A 188 8.73 -34.55 10.29
N GLY A 189 7.60 -34.26 10.95
CA GLY A 189 6.27 -34.55 10.43
C GLY A 189 5.92 -33.67 9.22
N PRO A 190 4.72 -33.84 8.63
CA PRO A 190 4.32 -33.09 7.43
C PRO A 190 4.45 -31.57 7.56
N VAL A 191 3.99 -30.99 8.68
CA VAL A 191 4.12 -29.55 8.96
C VAL A 191 5.59 -29.13 9.08
N GLY A 192 6.41 -29.89 9.79
CA GLY A 192 7.83 -29.59 9.95
C GLY A 192 8.61 -29.68 8.64
N LEU A 193 8.31 -30.66 7.79
CA LEU A 193 8.87 -30.74 6.45
C LEU A 193 8.41 -29.58 5.56
N MET A 194 7.17 -29.13 5.69
CA MET A 194 6.69 -27.93 5.00
C MET A 194 7.34 -26.64 5.53
N ALA A 195 7.62 -26.52 6.83
CA ALA A 195 8.36 -25.40 7.40
C ALA A 195 9.80 -25.37 6.88
N ALA A 196 10.48 -26.52 6.88
CA ALA A 196 11.83 -26.66 6.33
C ALA A 196 11.87 -26.32 4.83
N TYR A 197 10.91 -26.83 4.05
CA TYR A 197 10.77 -26.52 2.63
C TYR A 197 10.49 -25.03 2.39
N SER A 198 9.64 -24.42 3.21
CA SER A 198 9.33 -22.99 3.14
C SER A 198 10.56 -22.14 3.44
N ALA A 199 11.40 -22.52 4.40
CA ALA A 199 12.65 -21.84 4.67
C ALA A 199 13.64 -21.92 3.49
N ILE A 200 13.73 -23.08 2.83
CA ILE A 200 14.53 -23.23 1.60
C ILE A 200 14.03 -22.30 0.50
N LEU A 201 12.71 -22.28 0.24
CA LEU A 201 12.11 -21.40 -0.77
C LEU A 201 12.34 -19.91 -0.47
N ARG A 202 12.49 -19.55 0.81
CA ARG A 202 12.79 -18.19 1.29
C ARG A 202 14.29 -17.86 1.35
N GLY A 203 15.16 -18.79 0.95
CA GLY A 203 16.60 -18.59 0.84
C GLY A 203 17.37 -18.72 2.15
N ALA A 204 17.01 -19.68 3.01
CA ALA A 204 17.80 -20.02 4.18
C ALA A 204 19.22 -20.48 3.81
N SER A 205 20.21 -20.07 4.61
CA SER A 205 21.61 -20.52 4.47
C SER A 205 21.79 -21.96 4.95
N PHE A 206 21.20 -22.28 6.10
CA PHE A 206 21.12 -23.63 6.65
C PHE A 206 19.73 -23.91 7.23
N VAL A 207 19.21 -25.10 6.96
CA VAL A 207 17.95 -25.59 7.52
C VAL A 207 18.22 -26.90 8.27
N TYR A 208 18.13 -26.85 9.59
CA TYR A 208 18.24 -28.01 10.46
C TYR A 208 16.85 -28.58 10.72
N VAL A 209 16.70 -29.89 10.65
CA VAL A 209 15.43 -30.57 10.97
C VAL A 209 15.67 -31.61 12.05
N VAL A 210 15.01 -31.45 13.20
CA VAL A 210 15.22 -32.23 14.42
C VAL A 210 14.08 -33.23 14.60
N ASP A 211 14.38 -34.52 14.65
CA ASP A 211 13.41 -35.59 14.94
C ASP A 211 14.14 -36.84 15.47
N ARG A 212 13.40 -37.87 15.91
CA ARG A 212 13.93 -39.20 16.27
C ARG A 212 13.71 -40.25 15.20
N VAL A 213 12.79 -40.01 14.26
CA VAL A 213 12.37 -40.99 13.25
C VAL A 213 13.31 -40.92 12.04
N PRO A 214 14.17 -41.94 11.80
CA PRO A 214 15.21 -41.86 10.78
C PRO A 214 14.67 -41.60 9.37
N GLU A 215 13.49 -42.09 9.05
CA GLU A 215 12.94 -42.02 7.70
C GLU A 215 12.26 -40.67 7.44
N ARG A 216 11.75 -39.99 8.48
CA ARG A 216 11.34 -38.59 8.39
C ARG A 216 12.55 -37.68 8.17
N LEU A 217 13.63 -37.93 8.92
CA LEU A 217 14.92 -37.25 8.73
C LEU A 217 15.51 -37.50 7.33
N ALA A 218 15.33 -38.70 6.78
CA ALA A 218 15.75 -39.01 5.42
C ALA A 218 15.01 -38.18 4.36
N VAL A 219 13.73 -37.87 4.59
CA VAL A 219 12.97 -36.96 3.70
C VAL A 219 13.49 -35.53 3.82
N ALA A 220 13.74 -35.04 5.04
CA ALA A 220 14.35 -33.71 5.24
C ALA A 220 15.70 -33.61 4.51
N LYS A 221 16.55 -34.64 4.60
CA LYS A 221 17.83 -34.69 3.89
C LYS A 221 17.68 -34.60 2.37
N LYS A 222 16.66 -35.24 1.79
CA LYS A 222 16.42 -35.24 0.33
C LYS A 222 16.06 -33.88 -0.23
N ILE A 223 15.40 -33.03 0.56
CA ILE A 223 15.06 -31.67 0.15
C ILE A 223 16.21 -30.67 0.42
N GLY A 224 17.34 -31.13 0.95
CA GLY A 224 18.53 -30.31 1.18
C GLY A 224 18.73 -29.84 2.62
N CYS A 225 17.94 -30.33 3.58
CA CYS A 225 18.11 -29.99 4.99
C CYS A 225 19.20 -30.82 5.67
N ILE A 226 19.66 -30.35 6.83
CA ILE A 226 20.58 -31.06 7.72
C ILE A 226 19.74 -31.81 8.77
N PRO A 227 19.67 -33.15 8.72
CA PRO A 227 18.92 -33.92 9.70
C PRO A 227 19.67 -33.99 11.05
N ILE A 228 18.95 -33.76 12.14
CA ILE A 228 19.45 -33.84 13.52
C ILE A 228 18.65 -34.92 14.26
N ASP A 229 19.35 -35.92 14.76
CA ASP A 229 18.77 -37.06 15.46
C ASP A 229 19.04 -36.90 16.96
N PHE A 230 18.01 -36.49 17.70
CA PHE A 230 18.15 -36.19 19.13
C PHE A 230 18.28 -37.43 20.02
N THR A 231 18.16 -38.64 19.47
CA THR A 231 18.40 -39.89 20.21
C THR A 231 19.89 -40.21 20.34
N LYS A 232 20.74 -39.59 19.52
CA LYS A 232 22.20 -39.81 19.52
C LYS A 232 22.93 -38.91 20.51
N SER A 233 22.50 -37.65 20.60
CA SER A 233 23.02 -36.66 21.53
C SER A 233 22.06 -35.45 21.56
N ASP A 234 22.33 -34.48 22.44
CA ASP A 234 21.52 -33.27 22.53
C ASP A 234 21.45 -32.53 21.17
N ALA A 235 20.24 -32.21 20.72
CA ALA A 235 20.01 -31.62 19.41
C ALA A 235 20.62 -30.22 19.27
N VAL A 236 20.63 -29.43 20.35
CA VAL A 236 21.17 -28.07 20.34
C VAL A 236 22.68 -28.14 20.14
N ASP A 237 23.35 -29.03 20.86
CA ASP A 237 24.79 -29.22 20.75
C ASP A 237 25.20 -29.69 19.35
N GLN A 238 24.43 -30.61 18.74
CA GLN A 238 24.64 -31.04 17.36
C GLN A 238 24.53 -29.88 16.36
N ILE A 239 23.52 -29.01 16.53
CA ILE A 239 23.31 -27.86 15.65
C ILE A 239 24.45 -26.86 15.81
N ILE A 240 24.79 -26.46 17.04
CA ILE A 240 25.87 -25.50 17.31
C ILE A 240 27.21 -26.02 16.81
N ALA A 241 27.51 -27.31 17.00
CA ALA A 241 28.75 -27.91 16.51
C ALA A 241 28.86 -27.87 14.98
N HIS A 242 27.75 -28.01 14.25
CA HIS A 242 27.75 -27.92 12.80
C HIS A 242 27.72 -26.47 12.29
N ASN A 243 26.90 -25.63 12.90
CA ASN A 243 26.68 -24.24 12.46
C ASN A 243 27.83 -23.31 12.88
N GLY A 244 28.59 -23.69 13.92
CA GLY A 244 29.63 -22.86 14.54
C GLY A 244 29.07 -21.87 15.58
N ASP A 245 27.76 -21.66 15.59
CA ASP A 245 27.01 -20.81 16.53
C ASP A 245 25.53 -21.25 16.61
N MET A 246 24.74 -20.60 17.45
CA MET A 246 23.27 -20.67 17.46
C MET A 246 22.65 -20.29 16.11
N VAL A 247 21.41 -20.73 15.86
CA VAL A 247 20.65 -20.36 14.66
C VAL A 247 19.94 -19.01 14.80
N ASP A 248 19.64 -18.34 13.70
CA ASP A 248 18.88 -17.07 13.72
C ASP A 248 17.43 -17.26 14.12
N ARG A 249 16.82 -18.35 13.65
CA ARG A 249 15.40 -18.66 13.80
C ARG A 249 15.17 -20.09 14.24
N SER A 250 14.07 -20.34 14.93
CA SER A 250 13.60 -21.69 15.16
C SER A 250 12.09 -21.82 14.99
N VAL A 251 11.65 -23.03 14.64
CA VAL A 251 10.24 -23.37 14.45
C VAL A 251 9.88 -24.63 15.22
N ASP A 252 8.80 -24.57 16.01
CA ASP A 252 8.18 -25.75 16.64
C ASP A 252 7.04 -26.28 15.78
N ALA A 253 7.25 -27.43 15.14
CA ALA A 253 6.24 -28.18 14.41
C ALA A 253 5.90 -29.53 15.09
N VAL A 254 6.00 -29.59 16.42
CA VAL A 254 5.67 -30.75 17.27
C VAL A 254 4.45 -30.43 18.16
N GLY A 255 4.55 -29.39 18.99
CA GLY A 255 3.50 -29.04 19.95
C GLY A 255 3.49 -29.87 21.24
N TYR A 256 2.34 -29.94 21.89
CA TYR A 256 2.19 -30.41 23.27
C TYR A 256 2.53 -31.90 23.51
N GLN A 257 2.48 -32.75 22.49
CA GLN A 257 2.86 -34.18 22.58
C GLN A 257 4.37 -34.42 22.31
N ALA A 258 5.21 -33.42 22.55
CA ALA A 258 6.66 -33.59 22.48
C ALA A 258 7.14 -34.66 23.46
N VAL A 259 8.26 -35.31 23.16
CA VAL A 259 8.78 -36.47 23.90
C VAL A 259 10.16 -36.19 24.50
N ASP A 260 10.50 -36.90 25.56
CA ASP A 260 11.84 -36.89 26.15
C ASP A 260 12.93 -37.33 25.13
N PRO A 261 14.23 -37.12 25.44
CA PRO A 261 15.32 -37.51 24.54
C PRO A 261 15.39 -39.01 24.22
N ASN A 262 14.85 -39.87 25.10
CA ASN A 262 14.78 -41.31 24.91
C ASN A 262 13.56 -41.72 24.07
N GLY A 263 12.65 -40.77 23.81
CA GLY A 263 11.38 -40.99 23.17
C GLY A 263 10.36 -41.77 23.99
N SER A 264 10.59 -41.97 25.28
CA SER A 264 9.84 -42.90 26.14
C SER A 264 8.62 -42.27 26.82
N SER A 265 8.66 -40.96 27.08
CA SER A 265 7.59 -40.26 27.79
C SER A 265 7.30 -38.89 27.17
N GLU A 266 6.04 -38.44 27.25
CA GLU A 266 5.64 -37.09 26.84
C GLU A 266 6.27 -36.05 27.78
N LYS A 267 6.88 -35.03 27.18
CA LYS A 267 7.48 -33.87 27.85
C LYS A 267 7.14 -32.60 27.06
N PRO A 268 5.96 -32.00 27.30
CA PRO A 268 5.39 -30.93 26.46
C PRO A 268 6.26 -29.69 26.26
N ASN A 269 7.17 -29.39 27.21
CA ASN A 269 7.99 -28.18 27.16
C ASN A 269 9.36 -28.34 26.47
N ILE A 270 9.79 -29.56 26.16
CA ILE A 270 11.19 -29.81 25.76
C ILE A 270 11.58 -29.10 24.45
N VAL A 271 10.65 -29.00 23.50
CA VAL A 271 10.89 -28.31 22.23
C VAL A 271 11.06 -26.81 22.46
N LEU A 272 10.20 -26.20 23.27
CA LEU A 272 10.29 -24.78 23.63
C LEU A 272 11.62 -24.46 24.33
N GLU A 273 12.06 -25.32 25.25
CA GLU A 273 13.37 -25.20 25.91
C GLU A 273 14.53 -25.28 24.91
N ASN A 274 14.47 -26.22 23.97
CA ASN A 274 15.51 -26.37 22.95
C ASN A 274 15.53 -25.19 21.98
N MET A 275 14.37 -24.62 21.62
CA MET A 275 14.29 -23.40 20.82
C MET A 275 14.94 -22.20 21.53
N ILE A 276 14.67 -22.00 22.82
CA ILE A 276 15.31 -20.94 23.62
C ILE A 276 16.83 -21.14 23.64
N ARG A 277 17.31 -22.38 23.77
CA ARG A 277 18.74 -22.69 23.80
C ARG A 277 19.42 -22.47 22.45
N VAL A 278 18.82 -22.95 21.35
CA VAL A 278 19.46 -22.98 20.01
C VAL A 278 19.36 -21.65 19.24
N THR A 279 18.40 -20.79 19.56
CA THR A 279 18.19 -19.52 18.83
C THR A 279 19.09 -18.43 19.38
N ARG A 280 19.85 -17.69 18.56
CA ARG A 280 20.75 -16.63 19.06
C ARG A 280 20.01 -15.47 19.74
N ALA A 281 20.74 -14.62 20.46
CA ALA A 281 20.17 -13.39 21.01
C ALA A 281 19.52 -12.52 19.92
N CYS A 282 18.38 -11.92 20.25
CA CYS A 282 17.51 -11.17 19.33
C CYS A 282 17.02 -11.98 18.10
N GLY A 283 17.13 -13.31 18.13
CA GLY A 283 16.52 -14.21 17.17
C GLY A 283 15.03 -14.43 17.45
N GLY A 284 14.37 -15.23 16.62
CA GLY A 284 12.92 -15.42 16.72
C GLY A 284 12.45 -16.87 16.61
N MET A 285 11.33 -17.13 17.28
CA MET A 285 10.73 -18.44 17.48
C MET A 285 9.32 -18.46 16.90
N GLY A 286 9.05 -19.36 15.96
CA GLY A 286 7.70 -19.56 15.41
C GLY A 286 7.08 -20.88 15.88
N ILE A 287 5.86 -20.84 16.39
CA ILE A 287 5.20 -22.00 17.00
C ILE A 287 3.87 -22.28 16.27
N PRO A 288 3.91 -22.97 15.11
CA PRO A 288 2.72 -23.55 14.49
C PRO A 288 2.26 -24.86 15.17
N GLY A 289 3.12 -25.52 15.95
CA GLY A 289 2.79 -26.71 16.74
C GLY A 289 1.63 -26.44 17.73
N LEU A 290 0.72 -27.41 17.86
CA LEU A 290 -0.48 -27.22 18.67
C LEU A 290 -0.16 -27.24 20.17
N TYR A 291 -0.71 -26.29 20.90
CA TYR A 291 -0.79 -26.30 22.38
C TYR A 291 -2.24 -26.02 22.77
N VAL A 292 -2.80 -26.84 23.66
CA VAL A 292 -4.22 -26.81 24.02
C VAL A 292 -4.43 -26.31 25.45
N PRO A 293 -5.56 -25.62 25.72
CA PRO A 293 -5.88 -25.16 27.08
C PRO A 293 -6.29 -26.30 28.03
N SER A 294 -6.60 -27.48 27.49
CA SER A 294 -6.98 -28.66 28.26
C SER A 294 -6.53 -29.92 27.51
N ASP A 295 -5.76 -30.77 28.18
CA ASP A 295 -5.30 -32.08 27.68
C ASP A 295 -5.61 -33.16 28.73
N PRO A 296 -6.68 -33.95 28.55
CA PRO A 296 -7.05 -35.01 29.48
C PRO A 296 -6.00 -36.11 29.67
N GLY A 297 -5.06 -36.26 28.71
CA GLY A 297 -4.01 -37.27 28.72
C GLY A 297 -2.62 -36.74 29.11
N ALA A 298 -2.53 -35.50 29.60
CA ALA A 298 -1.26 -34.87 29.90
C ALA A 298 -0.49 -35.58 31.05
N PRO A 299 0.86 -35.50 31.05
CA PRO A 299 1.69 -36.21 32.04
C PRO A 299 1.59 -35.66 33.47
N ASP A 300 1.10 -34.43 33.65
CA ASP A 300 0.96 -33.80 34.96
C ASP A 300 -0.23 -32.85 35.01
N ALA A 301 -0.63 -32.46 36.23
CA ALA A 301 -1.81 -31.63 36.45
C ALA A 301 -1.68 -30.20 35.89
N ALA A 302 -0.47 -29.65 35.77
CA ALA A 302 -0.29 -28.32 35.21
C ALA A 302 -0.45 -28.37 33.69
N THR A 303 0.21 -29.31 33.03
CA THR A 303 0.11 -29.51 31.58
C THR A 303 -1.29 -29.94 31.15
N ALA A 304 -2.04 -30.67 31.98
CA ALA A 304 -3.45 -30.99 31.76
C ALA A 304 -4.36 -29.75 31.63
N ASN A 305 -3.94 -28.64 32.24
CA ASN A 305 -4.62 -27.33 32.16
C ASN A 305 -3.90 -26.37 31.20
N GLY A 306 -3.09 -26.89 30.26
CA GLY A 306 -2.35 -26.09 29.29
C GLY A 306 -1.23 -25.23 29.88
N MET A 307 -0.88 -25.40 31.17
CA MET A 307 0.19 -24.65 31.82
C MET A 307 1.54 -25.32 31.56
N ILE A 308 2.27 -24.82 30.55
CA ILE A 308 3.57 -25.36 30.15
C ILE A 308 4.70 -24.57 30.81
N SER A 309 5.60 -25.27 31.51
CA SER A 309 6.79 -24.66 32.12
C SER A 309 7.81 -24.24 31.06
N LEU A 310 8.21 -22.97 31.08
CA LEU A 310 9.15 -22.37 30.14
C LEU A 310 10.24 -21.60 30.89
N SER A 311 11.50 -21.70 30.44
CA SER A 311 12.64 -20.91 30.91
C SER A 311 12.51 -19.43 30.50
N PHE A 312 11.47 -18.75 30.96
CA PHE A 312 11.13 -17.38 30.58
C PHE A 312 12.26 -16.39 30.89
N GLY A 313 13.01 -16.59 31.98
CA GLY A 313 14.18 -15.77 32.31
C GLY A 313 15.25 -15.81 31.20
N LYS A 314 15.52 -16.98 30.62
CA LYS A 314 16.47 -17.12 29.49
C LYS A 314 15.91 -16.56 28.19
N LEU A 315 14.61 -16.73 27.96
CA LEU A 315 13.92 -16.12 26.83
C LEU A 315 14.06 -14.59 26.88
N PHE A 316 13.83 -14.00 28.06
CA PHE A 316 13.96 -12.56 28.32
C PHE A 316 15.41 -12.09 28.19
N GLU A 317 16.36 -12.77 28.84
CA GLU A 317 17.80 -12.44 28.79
C GLU A 317 18.33 -12.37 27.35
N LYS A 318 17.84 -13.25 26.47
CA LYS A 318 18.24 -13.29 25.07
C LYS A 318 17.46 -12.31 24.17
N GLY A 319 16.44 -11.62 24.69
CA GLY A 319 15.60 -10.72 23.90
C GLY A 319 14.91 -11.40 22.71
N LEU A 320 14.45 -12.65 22.88
CA LEU A 320 13.85 -13.43 21.79
C LEU A 320 12.44 -12.95 21.46
N SER A 321 12.10 -12.90 20.17
CA SER A 321 10.71 -12.72 19.72
C SER A 321 10.01 -14.07 19.57
N LEU A 322 8.76 -14.18 19.99
CA LEU A 322 7.98 -15.41 19.93
C LEU A 322 6.64 -15.16 19.23
N GLY A 323 6.39 -15.91 18.16
CA GLY A 323 5.13 -15.91 17.42
C GLY A 323 4.42 -17.26 17.55
N THR A 324 3.11 -17.24 17.79
CA THR A 324 2.28 -18.45 17.94
C THR A 324 0.96 -18.31 17.22
N GLY A 325 0.21 -19.42 17.18
CA GLY A 325 -1.19 -19.43 16.83
C GLY A 325 -1.48 -20.28 15.61
N GLN A 326 -2.77 -20.46 15.33
CA GLN A 326 -3.20 -21.12 14.12
C GLN A 326 -2.79 -20.31 12.88
N CYS A 327 -2.45 -21.02 11.81
CA CYS A 327 -2.02 -20.40 10.56
C CYS A 327 -3.14 -19.59 9.93
N ASN A 328 -2.84 -18.34 9.57
CA ASN A 328 -3.70 -17.49 8.73
C ASN A 328 -3.58 -17.91 7.26
N VAL A 329 -4.12 -19.08 6.90
CA VAL A 329 -3.89 -19.72 5.58
C VAL A 329 -4.20 -18.78 4.40
N LYS A 330 -5.23 -17.93 4.52
CA LYS A 330 -5.61 -16.95 3.49
C LYS A 330 -4.53 -15.91 3.20
N ALA A 331 -3.62 -15.64 4.15
CA ALA A 331 -2.48 -14.75 3.93
C ALA A 331 -1.45 -15.37 2.97
N TYR A 332 -1.45 -16.71 2.81
CA TYR A 332 -0.37 -17.42 2.12
C TYR A 332 -0.80 -18.21 0.89
N ASN A 333 -1.94 -18.89 0.95
CA ASN A 333 -2.30 -19.93 0.00
C ASN A 333 -2.34 -19.47 -1.48
N ARG A 334 -2.72 -18.22 -1.76
CA ARG A 334 -2.79 -17.70 -3.13
C ARG A 334 -1.43 -17.63 -3.80
N TYR A 335 -0.41 -17.06 -3.15
CA TYR A 335 0.91 -16.97 -3.78
C TYR A 335 1.65 -18.32 -3.70
N LEU A 336 1.38 -19.16 -2.68
CA LEU A 336 1.90 -20.54 -2.63
C LEU A 336 1.37 -21.38 -3.81
N ARG A 337 0.08 -21.24 -4.15
CA ARG A 337 -0.50 -21.80 -5.39
C ARG A 337 0.25 -21.31 -6.62
N ASP A 338 0.50 -20.00 -6.70
CA ASP A 338 1.16 -19.42 -7.88
C ASP A 338 2.62 -19.91 -8.01
N MET A 339 3.31 -20.18 -6.89
CA MET A 339 4.61 -20.84 -6.90
C MET A 339 4.55 -22.28 -7.41
N ILE A 340 3.50 -23.03 -7.08
CA ILE A 340 3.29 -24.38 -7.62
C ILE A 340 3.08 -24.31 -9.14
N ILE A 341 2.20 -23.41 -9.60
CA ILE A 341 1.92 -23.19 -11.03
C ILE A 341 3.20 -22.79 -11.78
N ALA A 342 4.03 -21.94 -11.18
CA ALA A 342 5.30 -21.50 -11.78
C ALA A 342 6.42 -22.55 -11.71
N GLY A 343 6.16 -23.75 -11.18
CA GLY A 343 7.15 -24.80 -11.00
C GLY A 343 8.24 -24.46 -9.97
N LYS A 344 8.00 -23.48 -9.10
CA LYS A 344 8.91 -23.07 -8.01
C LYS A 344 8.70 -23.88 -6.74
N ALA A 345 7.50 -24.44 -6.55
CA ALA A 345 7.17 -25.29 -5.43
C ALA A 345 6.55 -26.63 -5.89
N LYS A 346 6.90 -27.73 -5.23
CA LYS A 346 6.29 -29.06 -5.43
C LYS A 346 6.11 -29.74 -4.08
N PRO A 347 5.15 -29.29 -3.25
CA PRO A 347 5.00 -29.75 -1.87
C PRO A 347 4.56 -31.22 -1.76
N SER A 348 4.06 -31.84 -2.82
CA SER A 348 3.59 -33.25 -2.83
C SER A 348 4.63 -34.30 -2.42
N PHE A 349 5.91 -33.95 -2.24
CA PHE A 349 6.93 -34.88 -1.74
C PHE A 349 6.65 -35.44 -0.34
N VAL A 350 5.76 -34.81 0.44
CA VAL A 350 5.37 -35.29 1.77
C VAL A 350 4.25 -36.34 1.73
N ILE A 351 3.52 -36.44 0.62
CA ILE A 351 2.44 -37.42 0.45
C ILE A 351 3.07 -38.80 0.27
N SER A 352 2.61 -39.77 1.07
CA SER A 352 3.08 -41.16 0.96
C SER A 352 2.03 -42.14 0.47
N HIS A 353 0.75 -41.86 0.71
CA HIS A 353 -0.33 -42.77 0.37
C HIS A 353 -1.51 -42.00 -0.19
N GLU A 354 -2.10 -42.56 -1.24
CA GLU A 354 -3.39 -42.15 -1.76
C GLU A 354 -4.37 -43.30 -1.53
N ILE A 355 -5.50 -43.02 -0.90
CA ILE A 355 -6.48 -44.01 -0.49
C ILE A 355 -7.88 -43.57 -0.90
N ASP A 356 -8.79 -44.52 -1.09
CA ASP A 356 -10.21 -44.19 -1.25
C ASP A 356 -10.86 -43.91 0.11
N LEU A 357 -11.97 -43.18 0.12
CA LEU A 357 -12.74 -42.86 1.34
C LEU A 357 -13.07 -44.09 2.19
N THR A 358 -13.39 -45.23 1.57
CA THR A 358 -13.67 -46.49 2.28
C THR A 358 -12.46 -47.06 3.03
N GLY A 359 -11.24 -46.66 2.65
CA GLY A 359 -9.99 -47.03 3.31
C GLY A 359 -9.58 -46.10 4.46
N ALA A 360 -10.31 -44.99 4.68
CA ALA A 360 -9.92 -43.97 5.65
C ALA A 360 -9.84 -44.51 7.09
N GLU A 361 -10.74 -45.40 7.52
CA GLU A 361 -10.71 -46.02 8.85
C GLU A 361 -9.38 -46.74 9.13
N ALA A 362 -8.93 -47.55 8.17
CA ALA A 362 -7.67 -48.28 8.26
C ALA A 362 -6.47 -47.33 8.21
N ALA A 363 -6.58 -46.22 7.48
CA ALA A 363 -5.53 -45.21 7.41
C ALA A 363 -5.36 -44.45 8.73
N TYR A 364 -6.45 -44.10 9.43
CA TYR A 364 -6.38 -43.52 10.78
C TYR A 364 -5.66 -44.44 11.76
N HIS A 365 -6.03 -45.72 11.80
CA HIS A 365 -5.36 -46.71 12.65
C HIS A 365 -3.87 -46.86 12.33
N LYS A 366 -3.49 -46.88 11.04
CA LYS A 366 -2.08 -46.95 10.62
C LYS A 366 -1.32 -45.67 10.96
N PHE A 367 -1.96 -44.51 10.78
CA PHE A 367 -1.35 -43.20 11.03
C PHE A 367 -1.08 -42.98 12.52
N ASP A 368 -2.05 -43.34 13.36
CA ASP A 368 -1.96 -43.33 14.84
C ASP A 368 -0.83 -44.23 15.35
N LYS A 369 -0.89 -45.53 15.02
CA LYS A 369 0.09 -46.50 15.49
C LYS A 369 1.49 -46.32 14.90
N ARG A 370 1.61 -45.47 13.87
CA ARG A 370 2.85 -45.31 13.09
C ARG A 370 3.31 -46.68 12.54
N GLU A 371 2.36 -47.58 12.25
CA GLU A 371 2.57 -49.00 11.92
C GLU A 371 2.86 -49.20 10.42
N ASP A 372 3.86 -50.04 10.14
CA ASP A 372 4.37 -50.39 8.82
C ASP A 372 3.36 -51.12 7.92
N GLY A 373 3.38 -50.79 6.63
CA GLY A 373 2.85 -51.63 5.57
C GLY A 373 3.77 -52.81 5.28
N SER A 374 3.19 -54.01 5.32
CA SER A 374 3.85 -55.30 5.11
C SER A 374 4.57 -55.47 3.76
N SER A 375 5.80 -55.99 3.86
CA SER A 375 6.57 -56.85 2.94
C SER A 375 6.88 -56.50 1.48
N LEU A 376 6.43 -55.40 0.84
CA LEU A 376 6.83 -55.14 -0.57
C LEU A 376 7.18 -53.69 -0.99
N SER A 377 7.41 -52.76 -0.06
CA SER A 377 8.01 -51.46 -0.41
C SER A 377 8.88 -50.90 0.72
N ARG A 378 10.18 -51.20 0.69
CA ARG A 378 11.20 -50.52 1.48
C ARG A 378 11.35 -49.09 0.96
N GLN A 379 10.58 -48.14 1.47
CA GLN A 379 10.86 -46.70 1.42
C GLN A 379 9.71 -45.86 2.04
N TYR A 380 10.03 -45.09 3.10
CA TYR A 380 9.37 -43.86 3.60
C TYR A 380 8.29 -43.98 4.72
N HIS A 381 8.65 -43.52 5.93
CA HIS A 381 7.78 -43.42 7.14
C HIS A 381 7.24 -41.99 7.38
N THR A 382 7.08 -41.19 6.33
CA THR A 382 6.26 -39.96 6.33
C THR A 382 4.83 -40.33 5.94
N PHE A 383 4.08 -40.97 6.84
CA PHE A 383 2.67 -41.30 6.57
C PHE A 383 1.85 -40.01 6.54
N TYR A 384 1.41 -39.56 5.36
CA TYR A 384 0.48 -38.45 5.18
C TYR A 384 -0.48 -38.89 4.07
N PRO A 385 -1.62 -39.47 4.46
CA PRO A 385 -2.55 -40.07 3.52
C PRO A 385 -3.49 -39.02 2.95
N VAL A 386 -3.77 -39.17 1.67
CA VAL A 386 -4.74 -38.35 0.95
C VAL A 386 -5.89 -39.24 0.52
N VAL A 387 -7.10 -38.85 0.89
CA VAL A 387 -8.35 -39.55 0.61
C VAL A 387 -8.97 -39.00 -0.67
N HIS A 388 -9.12 -39.85 -1.68
CA HIS A 388 -9.90 -39.59 -2.88
C HIS A 388 -11.32 -40.11 -2.72
N THR A 389 -12.30 -39.33 -3.19
CA THR A 389 -13.72 -39.68 -3.08
C THR A 389 -14.27 -40.29 -4.37
N ASN A 390 -13.45 -40.37 -5.43
CA ASN A 390 -13.86 -40.84 -6.75
C ASN A 390 -12.77 -41.69 -7.43
N THR A 391 -13.06 -42.97 -7.66
CA THR A 391 -12.15 -43.99 -8.21
C THR A 391 -11.65 -43.69 -9.63
N ALA A 392 -12.35 -42.84 -10.38
CA ALA A 392 -12.00 -42.50 -11.76
C ALA A 392 -10.73 -41.63 -11.91
N PHE A 393 -10.31 -40.91 -10.86
CA PHE A 393 -9.14 -40.04 -10.92
C PHE A 393 -7.81 -40.81 -10.86
N ILE A 394 -7.76 -41.92 -10.12
CA ILE A 394 -6.57 -42.78 -9.96
C ILE A 394 -6.08 -43.32 -11.33
N LEU A 395 -6.99 -43.56 -12.28
CA LEU A 395 -6.64 -44.07 -13.61
C LEU A 395 -6.05 -43.00 -14.56
N ILE A 396 -6.37 -41.72 -14.37
CA ILE A 396 -5.96 -40.65 -15.31
C ILE A 396 -4.53 -40.18 -15.01
N GLN A 397 -4.08 -40.20 -13.75
CA GLN A 397 -2.69 -39.91 -13.39
C GLN A 397 -1.71 -41.03 -13.81
N ALA A 398 -2.14 -42.30 -13.76
CA ALA A 398 -1.32 -43.40 -14.25
C ALA A 398 -1.02 -43.27 -15.76
N LEU A 399 -1.96 -42.76 -16.55
CA LEU A 399 -1.85 -42.64 -18.01
C LEU A 399 -1.08 -41.39 -18.49
N THR A 400 -0.98 -40.35 -17.68
CA THR A 400 -0.26 -39.10 -18.05
C THR A 400 1.24 -39.17 -17.81
N SER A 401 1.71 -40.14 -17.01
CA SER A 401 3.15 -40.36 -16.72
C SER A 401 3.96 -41.02 -17.87
N GLN A 402 3.34 -41.44 -18.97
CA GLN A 402 4.00 -42.18 -20.07
C GLN A 402 4.15 -41.44 -21.41
N ARG A 403 3.89 -40.14 -21.52
CA ARG A 403 4.06 -39.41 -22.79
C ARG A 403 5.17 -38.36 -22.74
N SER A 404 6.41 -38.83 -22.78
CA SER A 404 7.53 -38.05 -23.32
C SER A 404 8.23 -38.91 -24.36
N LEU A 405 7.90 -38.73 -25.65
CA LEU A 405 8.75 -39.06 -26.81
C LEU A 405 8.03 -38.60 -28.11
N PHE A 406 8.70 -37.70 -28.85
CA PHE A 406 8.50 -37.21 -30.23
C PHE A 406 7.83 -35.83 -30.48
N PRO A 407 8.29 -35.06 -31.52
CA PRO A 407 8.09 -33.61 -31.63
C PRO A 407 7.13 -33.13 -32.76
N THR A 408 6.62 -31.90 -32.56
CA THR A 408 5.96 -30.84 -33.40
C THR A 408 5.76 -31.04 -34.93
N PRO A 409 4.75 -30.39 -35.58
CA PRO A 409 4.94 -29.00 -36.11
C PRO A 409 3.71 -28.04 -36.15
N THR A 410 4.06 -26.79 -36.43
CA THR A 410 3.40 -25.47 -36.56
C THR A 410 2.28 -25.30 -37.62
N LEU A 411 1.44 -24.26 -37.49
CA LEU A 411 0.77 -23.56 -38.61
C LEU A 411 0.31 -22.13 -38.24
N SER A 412 0.49 -21.19 -39.20
CA SER A 412 0.17 -19.75 -39.20
C SER A 412 -0.94 -19.42 -40.21
N VAL A 413 -1.77 -18.39 -39.99
CA VAL A 413 -2.50 -17.68 -41.08
C VAL A 413 -2.73 -16.18 -40.74
N SER A 414 -2.55 -15.34 -41.76
CA SER A 414 -2.77 -13.88 -41.83
C SER A 414 -3.95 -13.57 -42.77
N ALA A 415 -4.68 -12.45 -42.58
CA ALA A 415 -5.37 -11.73 -43.66
C ALA A 415 -5.78 -10.27 -43.27
N THR A 416 -5.58 -9.35 -44.22
CA THR A 416 -5.90 -7.91 -44.26
C THR A 416 -6.96 -7.64 -45.36
N LEU A 417 -7.76 -6.57 -45.26
CA LEU A 417 -8.34 -5.76 -46.39
C LEU A 417 -9.23 -4.57 -45.92
N ASP A 418 -8.73 -3.32 -46.08
CA ASP A 418 -9.24 -2.09 -46.78
C ASP A 418 -10.74 -1.92 -47.20
N LEU A 419 -11.41 -0.75 -47.41
CA LEU A 419 -11.13 0.72 -47.53
C LEU A 419 -12.48 1.54 -47.69
N LEU A 420 -12.48 2.85 -47.32
CA LEU A 420 -13.18 4.06 -47.91
C LEU A 420 -14.74 4.21 -47.88
N ALA A 421 -15.41 5.40 -47.87
CA ALA A 421 -15.12 6.86 -47.78
C ALA A 421 -16.46 7.67 -47.71
N LEU A 422 -16.44 8.96 -47.26
CA LEU A 422 -17.03 10.19 -47.90
C LEU A 422 -17.54 11.31 -46.95
N SER A 423 -16.68 12.33 -46.75
CA SER A 423 -16.79 13.82 -46.86
C SER A 423 -18.09 14.67 -46.72
N ASN A 424 -17.89 15.85 -46.06
CA ASN A 424 -18.32 17.25 -46.33
C ASN A 424 -19.48 17.91 -45.54
N LEU A 425 -19.19 19.01 -44.80
CA LEU A 425 -19.61 20.40 -45.13
C LEU A 425 -18.95 21.47 -44.20
N ILE A 426 -18.66 22.66 -44.75
CA ILE A 426 -18.03 23.87 -44.17
C ILE A 426 -19.07 25.01 -44.06
N ILE A 427 -19.02 25.88 -43.03
CA ILE A 427 -19.42 27.31 -43.07
C ILE A 427 -18.54 28.16 -42.11
N GLU A 428 -18.10 29.35 -42.56
CA GLU A 428 -17.19 30.32 -41.92
C GLU A 428 -17.86 31.61 -41.34
N ALA A 429 -17.17 32.21 -40.32
CA ALA A 429 -16.91 33.65 -39.98
C ALA A 429 -17.99 34.53 -39.28
N PRO A 430 -17.69 35.69 -38.58
CA PRO A 430 -16.41 36.46 -38.41
C PRO A 430 -16.06 37.07 -36.99
N ASN A 431 -14.84 37.66 -36.88
CA ASN A 431 -14.14 38.48 -35.83
C ASN A 431 -14.88 39.78 -35.35
N PRO A 432 -14.53 40.57 -34.27
CA PRO A 432 -13.18 41.17 -34.00
C PRO A 432 -12.76 41.70 -32.56
N LEU A 433 -11.46 41.98 -32.39
CA LEU A 433 -10.74 43.14 -31.75
C LEU A 433 -10.87 43.58 -30.25
N ARG A 434 -9.70 43.50 -29.57
CA ARG A 434 -8.94 44.51 -28.75
C ARG A 434 -9.35 44.98 -27.31
N THR A 435 -8.46 44.61 -26.37
CA THR A 435 -7.69 45.39 -25.34
C THR A 435 -8.36 45.97 -24.08
N LEU A 436 -7.98 45.47 -22.87
CA LEU A 436 -7.08 46.07 -21.84
C LEU A 436 -7.17 45.41 -20.44
N HIS A 437 -6.03 45.21 -19.76
CA HIS A 437 -5.80 44.75 -18.35
C HIS A 437 -6.42 45.71 -17.29
N PRO A 438 -6.71 45.32 -16.02
CA PRO A 438 -5.88 44.48 -15.12
C PRO A 438 -6.66 43.50 -14.19
N LEU A 439 -5.92 42.66 -13.45
CA LEU A 439 -6.30 41.88 -12.25
C LEU A 439 -7.78 41.94 -11.80
N ASN A 440 -8.46 40.82 -12.05
CA ASN A 440 -9.71 40.35 -11.44
C ASN A 440 -11.03 40.92 -11.97
N THR A 441 -12.00 40.01 -12.09
CA THR A 441 -13.44 40.15 -12.43
C THR A 441 -13.81 40.05 -13.92
N ASP A 442 -14.75 39.14 -14.18
CA ASP A 442 -15.43 38.82 -15.46
C ASP A 442 -14.71 37.95 -16.49
N ILE A 443 -14.48 36.68 -16.11
CA ILE A 443 -14.50 35.58 -17.10
C ILE A 443 -15.95 35.42 -17.57
N ASN A 444 -16.22 35.80 -18.82
CA ASN A 444 -17.48 35.55 -19.50
C ASN A 444 -17.83 34.03 -19.42
N PRO A 445 -19.06 33.66 -19.02
CA PRO A 445 -19.38 32.33 -18.53
C PRO A 445 -19.71 31.39 -19.70
N ILE A 446 -18.70 30.89 -20.40
CA ILE A 446 -18.93 29.89 -21.45
C ILE A 446 -18.12 28.65 -21.10
N HIS A 447 -18.87 27.65 -20.66
CA HIS A 447 -18.47 26.34 -20.14
C HIS A 447 -17.87 26.29 -18.72
N ARG A 448 -18.72 26.59 -17.73
CA ARG A 448 -18.76 25.80 -16.46
C ARG A 448 -19.22 24.36 -16.76
N GLY A 449 -18.57 23.69 -17.69
CA GLY A 449 -18.92 22.36 -18.14
C GLY A 449 -18.18 21.33 -17.30
N GLN A 450 -18.93 20.51 -16.57
CA GLN A 450 -18.38 19.28 -16.01
C GLN A 450 -18.14 18.31 -17.16
N VAL A 451 -16.92 17.77 -17.26
CA VAL A 451 -16.58 16.75 -18.24
C VAL A 451 -16.47 15.41 -17.54
N GLU A 452 -17.31 14.48 -17.95
CA GLU A 452 -17.28 13.12 -17.41
C GLU A 452 -16.46 12.21 -18.32
N CYS A 453 -15.49 11.54 -17.74
CA CYS A 453 -14.80 10.44 -18.39
C CYS A 453 -14.94 9.18 -17.54
N THR A 454 -15.31 8.09 -18.21
CA THR A 454 -15.36 6.77 -17.58
C THR A 454 -14.11 6.02 -18.01
N ILE A 455 -13.31 5.62 -17.03
CA ILE A 455 -12.18 4.75 -17.23
C ILE A 455 -12.51 3.42 -16.57
N GLN A 456 -12.71 2.41 -17.41
CA GLN A 456 -13.19 1.09 -16.99
C GLN A 456 -14.54 1.22 -16.28
N ASP A 457 -14.58 1.00 -14.96
CA ASP A 457 -15.75 1.02 -14.09
C ASP A 457 -15.69 2.15 -13.03
N LEU A 458 -14.81 3.14 -13.21
CA LEU A 458 -14.77 4.38 -12.45
C LEU A 458 -15.09 5.57 -13.34
N THR A 459 -15.83 6.52 -12.77
CA THR A 459 -16.18 7.78 -13.43
C THR A 459 -15.43 8.92 -12.76
N ALA A 460 -14.75 9.74 -13.56
CA ALA A 460 -14.20 11.00 -13.10
C ALA A 460 -14.99 12.17 -13.68
N LYS A 461 -15.46 13.04 -12.78
CA LYS A 461 -16.14 14.29 -13.06
C LYS A 461 -15.11 15.43 -12.97
N PHE A 462 -14.57 15.83 -14.10
CA PHE A 462 -13.64 16.94 -14.19
C PHE A 462 -14.41 18.27 -14.14
N VAL A 463 -14.05 19.13 -13.19
CA VAL A 463 -14.60 20.48 -13.04
C VAL A 463 -13.50 21.48 -13.36
N LEU A 464 -13.71 22.24 -14.42
CA LEU A 464 -12.66 23.02 -15.07
C LEU A 464 -12.74 24.50 -14.65
N ASN A 465 -11.66 25.26 -14.90
CA ASN A 465 -11.62 26.69 -14.63
C ASN A 465 -12.01 27.04 -13.19
N GLN A 466 -11.51 26.26 -12.23
CA GLN A 466 -11.76 26.47 -10.80
C GLN A 466 -10.90 27.61 -10.25
N ASN A 467 -11.35 28.23 -9.15
CA ASN A 467 -10.54 29.25 -8.49
C ASN A 467 -9.32 28.60 -7.86
N LEU A 468 -8.22 29.35 -7.75
CA LEU A 468 -6.98 28.81 -7.18
C LEU A 468 -7.16 28.33 -5.73
N GLU A 469 -8.03 29.00 -4.97
CA GLU A 469 -8.35 28.65 -3.58
C GLU A 469 -9.08 27.31 -3.43
N ASP A 470 -9.77 26.86 -4.48
CA ASP A 470 -10.43 25.54 -4.50
C ASP A 470 -9.39 24.41 -4.68
N LEU A 471 -8.22 24.72 -5.25
CA LEU A 471 -7.13 23.77 -5.46
C LEU A 471 -6.08 23.81 -4.36
N ILE A 472 -5.71 24.99 -3.86
CA ILE A 472 -4.67 25.17 -2.85
C ILE A 472 -5.21 26.10 -1.76
N PRO A 473 -5.05 25.76 -0.46
CA PRO A 473 -5.57 26.60 0.60
C PRO A 473 -5.04 28.04 0.51
N ALA A 474 -5.94 29.01 0.72
CA ALA A 474 -5.68 30.44 0.52
C ALA A 474 -4.43 30.95 1.28
N GLN A 475 -4.10 30.36 2.43
CA GLN A 475 -2.89 30.70 3.17
C GLN A 475 -1.60 30.46 2.38
N TYR A 476 -1.50 29.34 1.64
CA TYR A 476 -0.31 29.00 0.86
C TYR A 476 -0.23 29.85 -0.41
N LEU A 477 -1.38 30.21 -0.98
CA LEU A 477 -1.45 31.21 -2.05
C LEU A 477 -0.96 32.57 -1.57
N ARG A 478 -1.32 33.00 -0.35
CA ARG A 478 -0.80 34.25 0.25
C ARG A 478 0.69 34.19 0.53
N LEU A 479 1.18 33.09 1.11
CA LEU A 479 2.62 32.89 1.33
C LEU A 479 3.40 32.94 0.01
N ALA A 480 2.88 32.32 -1.04
CA ALA A 480 3.47 32.41 -2.37
C ALA A 480 3.44 33.84 -2.95
N ARG A 481 2.47 34.71 -2.58
CA ARG A 481 2.48 36.13 -2.96
C ARG A 481 3.62 36.89 -2.27
N GLN A 482 3.99 36.44 -1.07
CA GLN A 482 4.93 37.10 -0.18
C GLN A 482 6.36 36.57 -0.34
N SER A 483 6.54 35.43 -1.01
CA SER A 483 7.86 34.90 -1.29
C SER A 483 8.58 35.75 -2.35
N ALA A 484 9.92 35.75 -2.28
CA ALA A 484 10.79 36.49 -3.20
C ALA A 484 10.57 36.13 -4.69
N THR A 485 9.86 35.04 -4.98
CA THR A 485 9.51 34.57 -6.32
C THR A 485 8.36 35.33 -6.97
N ALA A 486 7.43 35.92 -6.20
CA ALA A 486 6.27 36.61 -6.74
C ALA A 486 6.54 38.06 -7.16
N THR A 487 7.65 38.64 -6.70
CA THR A 487 7.99 40.06 -6.94
C THR A 487 9.01 40.26 -8.06
N ARG A 488 9.70 39.22 -8.51
CA ARG A 488 10.72 39.34 -9.56
C ARG A 488 10.04 39.26 -10.96
N LYS A 489 10.55 39.94 -12.01
CA LYS A 489 10.11 39.89 -13.45
C LYS A 489 10.86 38.88 -14.35
N ALA A 490 10.15 37.86 -14.90
CA ALA A 490 10.83 36.71 -15.51
C ALA A 490 11.73 37.14 -16.66
N TRP A 491 12.93 36.57 -16.71
CA TRP A 491 14.02 37.00 -17.60
C TRP A 491 13.58 37.17 -19.07
N ILE A 492 12.70 36.28 -19.54
CA ILE A 492 12.12 36.27 -20.88
C ILE A 492 11.24 37.50 -21.17
N PHE A 493 10.63 38.13 -20.16
CA PHE A 493 9.75 39.30 -20.32
C PHE A 493 10.44 40.63 -19.93
N ARG A 494 11.77 40.62 -19.72
CA ARG A 494 12.54 41.82 -19.36
C ARG A 494 12.62 42.87 -20.46
N CYS A 495 12.48 42.46 -21.73
CA CYS A 495 12.49 43.36 -22.89
C CYS A 495 11.18 44.15 -23.07
N GLY A 496 10.23 44.05 -22.13
CA GLY A 496 8.95 44.76 -22.19
C GLY A 496 7.90 44.13 -23.12
N ALA A 497 8.22 42.97 -23.72
CA ALA A 497 7.24 42.19 -24.48
C ALA A 497 6.27 41.47 -23.54
N ASP A 498 4.96 41.57 -23.80
CA ASP A 498 3.94 40.82 -23.07
C ASP A 498 3.74 39.39 -23.62
N ASP A 499 4.22 39.14 -24.83
CA ASP A 499 4.24 37.85 -25.51
C ASP A 499 5.67 37.49 -25.92
N ALA A 500 6.19 36.42 -25.32
CA ALA A 500 7.57 36.00 -25.55
C ALA A 500 7.83 35.42 -26.95
N ARG A 501 6.78 35.14 -27.75
CA ARG A 501 6.90 34.70 -29.15
C ARG A 501 7.35 35.82 -30.08
N ALA A 502 7.12 37.08 -29.70
CA ALA A 502 7.49 38.26 -30.47
C ALA A 502 8.95 38.70 -30.23
N ILE A 503 9.67 38.01 -29.36
CA ILE A 503 11.03 38.36 -28.97
C ILE A 503 12.02 37.79 -29.98
N ASP A 504 12.82 38.66 -30.59
CA ASP A 504 13.94 38.23 -31.42
C ASP A 504 15.10 37.73 -30.55
N MET A 505 15.40 36.43 -30.66
CA MET A 505 16.50 35.79 -29.94
C MET A 505 17.89 36.21 -30.45
N GLU A 506 17.98 36.81 -31.64
CA GLU A 506 19.26 37.26 -32.22
C GLU A 506 19.75 38.57 -31.58
N GLU A 507 18.85 39.35 -30.99
CA GLU A 507 19.16 40.58 -30.25
C GLU A 507 19.53 40.33 -28.78
N TRP A 508 19.56 39.06 -28.35
CA TRP A 508 19.85 38.67 -26.96
C TRP A 508 21.32 38.91 -26.58
N SER A 509 21.55 39.43 -25.38
CA SER A 509 22.90 39.68 -24.88
C SER A 509 23.65 38.36 -24.62
N ARG A 510 24.99 38.39 -24.51
CA ARG A 510 25.80 37.21 -24.16
C ARG A 510 25.44 36.61 -22.79
N VAL A 511 24.79 37.38 -21.94
CA VAL A 511 24.24 36.96 -20.65
C VAL A 511 22.97 36.12 -20.91
N ASP A 512 22.08 36.58 -21.76
CA ASP A 512 20.80 35.89 -22.03
C ASP A 512 20.93 34.54 -22.77
N ILE A 513 22.10 34.27 -23.37
CA ILE A 513 22.41 33.02 -24.09
C ILE A 513 22.22 31.74 -23.25
N ARG A 514 22.39 31.78 -21.92
CA ARG A 514 22.25 30.57 -21.07
C ARG A 514 20.80 30.09 -20.96
N TYR A 515 19.83 30.96 -21.24
CA TYR A 515 18.40 30.65 -21.16
C TYR A 515 17.77 30.22 -22.48
N ARG A 516 18.53 30.35 -23.57
CA ARG A 516 18.19 29.87 -24.90
C ARG A 516 17.78 28.40 -24.88
N GLY A 517 18.28 27.59 -23.94
CA GLY A 517 17.92 26.18 -23.77
C GLY A 517 16.44 25.97 -23.46
N VAL A 518 15.93 26.55 -22.37
CA VAL A 518 14.52 26.39 -21.93
C VAL A 518 13.57 27.03 -22.93
N PHE A 519 13.89 28.22 -23.43
CA PHE A 519 13.09 28.87 -24.48
C PHE A 519 13.08 28.07 -25.77
N LYS A 520 14.22 27.57 -26.24
CA LYS A 520 14.26 26.67 -27.40
C LYS A 520 13.46 25.39 -27.14
N THR A 521 13.47 24.88 -25.91
CA THR A 521 12.68 23.69 -25.54
C THR A 521 11.19 24.03 -25.59
N LEU A 522 10.75 25.15 -25.01
CA LEU A 522 9.36 25.62 -25.10
C LEU A 522 8.94 25.91 -26.55
N ALA A 523 9.82 26.51 -27.36
CA ALA A 523 9.60 26.75 -28.80
C ALA A 523 9.54 25.45 -29.62
N LYS A 524 10.11 24.36 -29.11
CA LYS A 524 10.03 23.01 -29.70
C LYS A 524 8.83 22.22 -29.18
N CYS A 525 8.13 22.69 -28.14
CA CYS A 525 6.89 22.06 -27.72
C CYS A 525 5.86 22.15 -28.86
N PRO A 526 4.99 21.14 -29.02
CA PRO A 526 3.93 21.21 -30.02
C PRO A 526 3.07 22.46 -29.80
N GLN A 527 2.81 23.21 -30.87
CA GLN A 527 1.84 24.29 -30.83
C GLN A 527 0.44 23.68 -30.99
N PHE A 528 -0.40 23.85 -29.98
CA PHE A 528 -1.78 23.40 -30.02
C PHE A 528 -2.69 24.59 -30.33
N THR A 529 -3.50 24.45 -31.37
CA THR A 529 -4.42 25.52 -31.82
C THR A 529 -5.63 25.66 -30.90
N LYS A 530 -6.04 24.57 -30.25
CA LYS A 530 -7.12 24.50 -29.26
C LYS A 530 -6.54 24.23 -27.87
N GLY A 531 -7.20 24.77 -26.83
CA GLY A 531 -6.86 24.42 -25.44
C GLY A 531 -7.22 22.98 -25.10
N LEU A 532 -6.66 22.47 -24.00
CA LEU A 532 -6.99 21.15 -23.46
C LEU A 532 -8.49 21.01 -23.20
N TRP A 533 -9.20 22.14 -22.98
CA TRP A 533 -10.59 22.25 -22.53
C TRP A 533 -11.66 22.50 -23.61
N GLU A 534 -11.30 22.64 -24.90
CA GLU A 534 -12.29 22.90 -25.96
C GLU A 534 -12.24 21.85 -27.10
N GLY A 535 -13.43 21.46 -27.58
CA GLY A 535 -13.69 20.23 -28.35
C GLY A 535 -12.98 20.08 -29.71
N GLY A 536 -12.19 19.01 -29.80
CA GLY A 536 -12.12 18.00 -30.88
C GLY A 536 -11.56 18.38 -32.25
N CYS A 537 -10.70 17.54 -32.82
CA CYS A 537 -11.07 16.61 -33.92
C CYS A 537 -9.98 15.53 -34.11
N GLU A 538 -10.39 14.48 -34.81
CA GLU A 538 -9.75 13.21 -35.14
C GLU A 538 -8.60 13.33 -36.15
N ASP A 539 -7.87 12.21 -36.24
CA ASP A 539 -6.83 11.86 -37.20
C ASP A 539 -5.51 12.62 -37.17
N PHE A 540 -4.52 12.07 -36.45
CA PHE A 540 -3.12 12.13 -36.90
C PHE A 540 -2.36 10.87 -36.48
N GLN A 541 -2.38 9.87 -37.37
CA GLN A 541 -1.54 8.67 -37.27
C GLN A 541 -0.16 8.87 -37.93
N ALA A 542 0.19 10.10 -38.34
CA ALA A 542 1.40 10.38 -39.12
C ALA A 542 2.51 11.17 -38.39
N GLU A 543 2.33 11.61 -37.15
CA GLU A 543 3.33 12.48 -36.47
C GLU A 543 3.64 12.11 -35.01
N LEU A 544 3.78 10.81 -34.72
CA LEU A 544 4.44 10.36 -33.48
C LEU A 544 5.96 10.52 -33.61
N ASN A 545 6.44 11.76 -33.58
CA ASN A 545 7.87 12.05 -33.48
C ASN A 545 8.36 11.72 -32.05
N SER A 546 9.26 10.74 -31.95
CA SER A 546 9.96 10.34 -30.73
C SER A 546 10.78 11.51 -30.18
N GLY A 547 10.25 12.25 -29.19
CA GLY A 547 10.98 13.33 -28.52
C GLY A 547 10.15 14.51 -28.00
N ARG A 548 8.88 14.66 -28.41
CA ARG A 548 8.03 15.81 -28.03
C ARG A 548 7.55 15.77 -26.56
N SER A 549 7.29 14.58 -25.99
CA SER A 549 6.97 14.42 -24.54
C SER A 549 8.14 14.85 -23.66
N LYS A 550 9.35 14.39 -23.99
CA LYS A 550 10.59 14.72 -23.29
C LYS A 550 10.85 16.23 -23.25
N THR A 551 10.52 16.91 -24.34
CA THR A 551 10.65 18.38 -24.45
C THR A 551 9.69 19.09 -23.49
N GLN A 552 8.40 18.71 -23.48
CA GLN A 552 7.41 19.25 -22.54
C GLN A 552 7.76 18.93 -21.07
N ALA A 553 8.25 17.73 -20.79
CA ALA A 553 8.71 17.32 -19.47
C ALA A 553 9.89 18.16 -18.96
N GLN A 554 10.84 18.47 -19.84
CA GLN A 554 11.99 19.31 -19.52
C GLN A 554 11.60 20.73 -19.12
N VAL A 555 10.52 21.28 -19.69
CA VAL A 555 9.96 22.59 -19.27
C VAL A 555 9.46 22.51 -17.84
N ILE A 556 8.63 21.51 -17.50
CA ILE A 556 8.12 21.35 -16.13
C ILE A 556 9.28 21.11 -15.15
N TYR A 557 10.22 20.22 -15.48
CA TYR A 557 11.38 19.95 -14.65
C TYR A 557 12.19 21.22 -14.35
N ALA A 558 12.47 22.02 -15.38
CA ALA A 558 13.18 23.28 -15.20
C ALA A 558 12.41 24.23 -14.26
N LEU A 559 11.10 24.40 -14.44
CA LEU A 559 10.30 25.25 -13.55
C LEU A 559 10.33 24.76 -12.10
N LEU A 560 10.16 23.45 -11.87
CA LEU A 560 10.14 22.86 -10.54
C LEU A 560 11.51 22.86 -9.86
N SER A 561 12.59 22.64 -10.61
CA SER A 561 13.95 22.54 -10.07
C SER A 561 14.36 23.89 -9.49
N GLU A 562 14.02 24.93 -10.23
CA GLU A 562 14.31 26.30 -9.83
C GLU A 562 13.46 26.72 -8.64
N ILE A 563 12.18 26.35 -8.60
CA ILE A 563 11.36 26.55 -7.39
C ILE A 563 11.98 25.86 -6.17
N GLY A 564 12.47 24.62 -6.32
CA GLY A 564 13.16 23.89 -5.26
C GLY A 564 14.45 24.59 -4.79
N GLU A 565 15.32 24.98 -5.72
CA GLU A 565 16.58 25.65 -5.41
C GLU A 565 16.38 27.01 -4.74
N MET A 566 15.40 27.79 -5.20
CA MET A 566 15.10 29.12 -4.65
C MET A 566 14.52 29.09 -3.26
N LEU A 567 13.60 28.15 -3.03
CA LEU A 567 12.93 28.05 -1.75
C LEU A 567 13.87 27.38 -0.72
N ASP A 568 14.84 26.56 -1.18
CA ASP A 568 15.70 25.66 -0.39
C ASP A 568 14.96 25.05 0.81
N LEU A 569 13.67 24.74 0.61
CA LEU A 569 12.80 24.35 1.69
C LEU A 569 13.15 22.93 2.09
N LYS A 570 13.77 22.86 3.25
CA LYS A 570 14.09 21.64 3.95
C LYS A 570 13.18 21.50 5.15
N ARG A 571 12.79 20.27 5.44
CA ARG A 571 12.00 19.96 6.63
C ARG A 571 12.59 18.75 7.33
N GLU A 572 12.72 18.83 8.64
CA GLU A 572 13.19 17.71 9.47
C GLU A 572 12.05 16.71 9.72
N THR A 573 12.41 15.44 9.85
CA THR A 573 11.58 14.38 10.43
C THR A 573 11.11 14.77 11.83
N TYR A 574 10.02 14.16 12.29
CA TYR A 574 9.58 14.31 13.68
C TYR A 574 10.65 13.84 14.69
N ASP A 575 11.36 12.75 14.37
CA ASP A 575 12.44 12.20 15.20
C ASP A 575 13.75 13.01 15.14
N GLY A 576 13.89 13.94 14.20
CA GLY A 576 15.10 14.74 13.97
C GLY A 576 16.24 14.02 13.24
N ASP A 577 16.04 12.76 12.82
CA ASP A 577 17.09 11.91 12.23
C ASP A 577 17.32 12.16 10.73
N ALA A 578 16.38 12.78 10.00
CA ALA A 578 16.54 13.09 8.59
C ALA A 578 15.95 14.42 8.16
N VAL A 579 16.54 15.00 7.12
CA VAL A 579 16.05 16.22 6.47
C VAL A 579 15.50 15.86 5.10
N PHE A 580 14.31 16.39 4.78
CA PHE A 580 13.66 16.18 3.49
C PHE A 580 13.58 17.45 2.64
N SER A 581 13.58 17.26 1.33
CA SER A 581 13.30 18.31 0.34
C SER A 581 12.50 17.75 -0.84
N LEU A 582 11.81 18.63 -1.58
CA LEU A 582 11.17 18.26 -2.83
C LEU A 582 12.15 18.46 -3.99
N THR A 583 12.40 17.39 -4.74
CA THR A 583 13.31 17.40 -5.88
C THR A 583 12.58 16.89 -7.12
N PRO A 584 12.56 17.64 -8.23
CA PRO A 584 11.98 17.16 -9.48
C PRO A 584 12.91 16.16 -10.16
N ARG A 585 12.33 15.20 -10.87
CA ARG A 585 13.03 14.13 -11.58
C ARG A 585 12.39 13.91 -12.95
N LEU A 586 13.23 13.85 -13.99
CA LEU A 586 12.80 13.41 -15.33
C LEU A 586 12.86 11.89 -15.39
N LEU A 587 11.71 11.25 -15.58
CA LEU A 587 11.58 9.81 -15.70
C LEU A 587 10.44 9.49 -16.66
N SER A 588 10.69 8.59 -17.61
CA SER A 588 9.65 8.04 -18.48
C SER A 588 9.26 6.66 -17.99
N HIS A 589 8.08 6.56 -17.40
CA HIS A 589 7.55 5.29 -16.91
C HIS A 589 6.05 5.20 -17.14
N GLN A 590 5.61 4.04 -17.62
CA GLN A 590 4.19 3.73 -17.76
C GLN A 590 3.64 3.27 -16.40
N MET A 591 2.76 4.07 -15.79
CA MET A 591 2.20 3.73 -14.49
C MET A 591 1.17 2.61 -14.62
N GLU A 592 1.17 1.69 -13.65
CA GLU A 592 0.06 0.76 -13.47
C GLU A 592 -0.98 1.41 -12.55
N TYR A 593 -2.25 1.30 -12.89
CA TYR A 593 -3.34 1.86 -12.10
C TYR A 593 -4.42 0.83 -11.79
N TRP A 594 -5.15 1.06 -10.70
CA TRP A 594 -6.17 0.15 -10.21
C TRP A 594 -7.49 0.89 -10.08
N THR A 595 -8.58 0.23 -10.45
CA THR A 595 -9.94 0.77 -10.31
C THR A 595 -10.70 0.22 -9.09
N GLY A 596 -9.99 -0.57 -8.27
CA GLY A 596 -10.47 -1.19 -7.04
C GLY A 596 -9.54 -2.33 -6.61
N TYR A 597 -9.89 -3.08 -5.58
CA TYR A 597 -9.01 -4.08 -4.93
C TYR A 597 -8.41 -5.18 -5.82
N ARG A 598 -8.92 -5.46 -7.04
CA ARG A 598 -8.45 -6.60 -7.87
C ARG A 598 -8.27 -6.31 -9.35
N GLN A 599 -8.61 -5.11 -9.81
CA GLN A 599 -8.58 -4.77 -11.23
C GLN A 599 -7.38 -3.88 -11.48
N LYS A 600 -6.32 -4.47 -12.04
CA LYS A 600 -5.07 -3.81 -12.38
C LYS A 600 -4.97 -3.62 -13.89
N TYR A 601 -4.63 -2.42 -14.30
CA TYR A 601 -4.50 -2.03 -15.69
C TYR A 601 -3.10 -1.48 -15.97
N LYS A 602 -2.62 -1.69 -17.20
CA LYS A 602 -1.27 -1.28 -17.67
C LYS A 602 -1.32 -0.38 -18.90
N ASP A 603 -2.46 0.23 -19.18
CA ASP A 603 -2.71 1.09 -20.34
C ASP A 603 -2.73 2.58 -19.96
N ALA A 604 -2.13 2.97 -18.82
CA ALA A 604 -1.88 4.38 -18.55
C ALA A 604 -0.89 4.93 -19.58
N PRO A 605 -0.96 6.23 -19.93
CA PRO A 605 0.11 6.86 -20.71
C PRO A 605 1.44 6.89 -19.91
N GLU A 606 2.55 7.06 -20.63
CA GLU A 606 3.84 7.31 -20.00
C GLU A 606 3.81 8.65 -19.24
N THR A 607 4.25 8.63 -18.00
CA THR A 607 4.53 9.84 -17.24
C THR A 607 5.81 10.50 -17.74
N ALA A 608 5.84 11.83 -17.68
CA ALA A 608 6.93 12.64 -18.22
C ALA A 608 8.02 12.97 -17.17
N GLY A 609 7.71 12.79 -15.89
CA GLY A 609 8.54 13.16 -14.75
C GLY A 609 7.72 13.24 -13.47
N PHE A 610 8.40 13.42 -12.35
CA PHE A 610 7.81 13.44 -11.02
C PHE A 610 8.46 14.49 -10.12
N LEU A 611 7.75 14.92 -9.08
CA LEU A 611 8.32 15.56 -7.90
C LEU A 611 8.48 14.50 -6.81
N SER A 612 9.70 14.31 -6.32
CA SER A 612 10.03 13.33 -5.28
C SER A 612 10.47 13.99 -3.98
N LEU A 613 10.19 13.32 -2.86
CA LEU A 613 10.76 13.60 -1.55
C LEU A 613 12.12 12.92 -1.43
N GLU A 614 13.16 13.69 -1.16
CA GLU A 614 14.53 13.20 -0.96
C GLU A 614 14.98 13.41 0.48
N PHE A 615 15.80 12.50 0.98
CA PHE A 615 16.16 12.37 2.39
C PHE A 615 17.70 12.50 2.50
N SER A 616 18.19 13.24 3.49
CA SER A 616 19.63 13.43 3.76
C SER A 616 19.95 13.24 5.25
N PRO A 617 21.15 12.72 5.63
CA PRO A 617 22.29 12.32 4.80
C PRO A 617 22.41 10.80 4.50
N HIS A 618 21.54 9.96 5.07
CA HIS A 618 21.80 8.52 5.17
C HIS A 618 20.91 7.59 4.31
N SER A 619 20.03 8.09 3.44
CA SER A 619 19.17 7.21 2.65
C SER A 619 19.17 7.50 1.15
N TRP A 620 19.31 6.42 0.37
CA TRP A 620 19.13 6.39 -1.09
C TRP A 620 17.64 6.31 -1.47
N THR A 621 16.72 6.63 -0.55
CA THR A 621 15.28 6.38 -0.72
C THR A 621 14.57 7.66 -1.11
N SER A 622 14.26 7.81 -2.40
CA SER A 622 13.37 8.87 -2.90
C SER A 622 11.93 8.38 -2.98
N HIS A 623 10.97 9.17 -2.49
CA HIS A 623 9.55 8.84 -2.58
C HIS A 623 8.83 9.74 -3.59
N THR A 624 8.05 9.18 -4.50
CA THR A 624 7.34 9.97 -5.52
C THR A 624 6.05 10.56 -4.95
N ILE A 625 5.87 11.87 -5.06
CA ILE A 625 4.69 12.59 -4.51
C ILE A 625 3.73 13.05 -5.61
N LEU A 626 4.27 13.58 -6.72
CA LEU A 626 3.45 14.23 -7.74
C LEU A 626 3.92 13.83 -9.15
N PRO A 627 3.05 13.25 -9.99
CA PRO A 627 3.35 13.00 -11.39
C PRO A 627 3.17 14.23 -12.28
N THR A 628 3.84 14.22 -13.43
CA THR A 628 3.64 15.18 -14.52
C THR A 628 3.08 14.49 -15.75
N SER A 629 2.10 15.13 -16.39
CA SER A 629 1.42 14.63 -17.60
C SER A 629 1.66 15.58 -18.78
N THR A 630 2.18 15.05 -19.88
CA THR A 630 2.34 15.81 -21.13
C THR A 630 1.41 15.28 -22.20
N THR A 631 0.72 16.16 -22.92
CA THR A 631 -0.08 15.77 -24.07
C THR A 631 0.77 15.85 -25.34
N THR A 632 1.03 14.71 -25.99
CA THR A 632 2.00 14.62 -27.10
C THR A 632 1.41 14.79 -28.49
N LYS A 633 0.08 14.76 -28.60
CA LYS A 633 -0.71 14.84 -29.84
C LYS A 633 -2.03 15.54 -29.55
N GLU A 634 -2.61 16.16 -30.57
CA GLU A 634 -3.99 16.65 -30.49
C GLU A 634 -4.91 15.44 -30.27
N GLN A 635 -5.75 15.52 -29.25
CA GLN A 635 -6.69 14.48 -28.90
C GLN A 635 -7.95 15.13 -28.33
N SER A 636 -9.07 14.42 -28.35
CA SER A 636 -10.30 14.94 -27.75
C SER A 636 -10.10 15.23 -26.27
N LEU A 637 -10.74 16.29 -25.77
CA LEU A 637 -10.75 16.66 -24.36
C LEU A 637 -11.03 15.44 -23.45
N ARG A 638 -12.05 14.64 -23.79
CA ARG A 638 -12.40 13.43 -23.02
C ARG A 638 -11.27 12.39 -22.99
N SER A 639 -10.58 12.18 -24.12
CA SER A 639 -9.42 11.27 -24.20
C SER A 639 -8.27 11.79 -23.33
N ALA A 640 -7.94 13.08 -23.43
CA ALA A 640 -6.86 13.68 -22.66
C ALA A 640 -7.11 13.62 -21.15
N LEU A 641 -8.35 13.86 -20.72
CA LEU A 641 -8.73 13.74 -19.31
C LEU A 641 -8.77 12.29 -18.83
N GLY A 642 -9.20 11.37 -19.68
CA GLY A 642 -9.13 9.94 -19.39
C GLY A 642 -7.69 9.48 -19.10
N ASP A 643 -6.75 9.87 -19.97
CA ASP A 643 -5.31 9.61 -19.80
C ASP A 643 -4.76 10.22 -18.50
N LYS A 644 -5.16 11.45 -18.18
CA LYS A 644 -4.77 12.11 -16.92
C LYS A 644 -5.36 11.41 -15.70
N PHE A 645 -6.61 10.95 -15.78
CA PHE A 645 -7.24 10.21 -14.69
C PHE A 645 -6.55 8.86 -14.43
N LYS A 646 -6.08 8.16 -15.48
CA LYS A 646 -5.26 6.94 -15.33
C LYS A 646 -3.96 7.22 -14.54
N ILE A 647 -3.29 8.34 -14.83
CA ILE A 647 -2.09 8.76 -14.07
C ILE A 647 -2.44 9.06 -12.61
N ILE A 648 -3.54 9.79 -12.36
CA ILE A 648 -4.03 10.10 -11.01
C ILE A 648 -4.31 8.81 -10.22
N LEU A 649 -5.00 7.83 -10.82
CA LEU A 649 -5.27 6.53 -10.20
C LEU A 649 -3.98 5.73 -9.94
N GLY A 650 -2.98 5.82 -10.83
CA GLY A 650 -1.66 5.24 -10.62
C GLY A 650 -0.96 5.84 -9.39
N GLN A 651 -1.05 7.16 -9.22
CA GLN A 651 -0.48 7.84 -8.06
C GLN A 651 -1.22 7.50 -6.77
N LEU A 652 -2.56 7.37 -6.82
CA LEU A 652 -3.37 6.98 -5.66
C LEU A 652 -2.88 5.66 -5.08
N LEU A 653 -2.64 4.69 -5.96
CA LEU A 653 -2.13 3.39 -5.57
C LEU A 653 -0.78 3.48 -4.85
N LEU A 654 0.13 4.34 -5.32
CA LEU A 654 1.41 4.55 -4.66
C LEU A 654 1.20 5.10 -3.26
N HIS A 655 0.37 6.14 -3.10
CA HIS A 655 0.09 6.73 -1.78
C HIS A 655 -0.55 5.75 -0.80
N LEU A 656 -1.49 4.91 -1.26
CA LEU A 656 -2.14 3.90 -0.42
C LEU A 656 -1.15 2.85 0.12
N ARG A 657 -0.08 2.51 -0.62
CA ARG A 657 0.94 1.55 -0.15
C ARG A 657 1.80 2.08 1.00
N TYR A 658 1.95 3.41 1.10
CA TYR A 658 2.80 4.06 2.10
C TYR A 658 2.05 4.35 3.41
N LEU A 659 0.73 4.15 3.44
CA LEU A 659 -0.02 4.21 4.69
C LEU A 659 0.13 2.88 5.46
N PRO A 660 0.51 2.90 6.75
CA PRO A 660 0.53 1.69 7.56
C PRO A 660 -0.92 1.22 7.74
N LEU A 661 -1.33 0.18 7.01
CA LEU A 661 -2.72 -0.32 6.91
C LEU A 661 -3.33 -0.63 8.28
N PRO A 662 -4.16 0.24 8.88
CA PRO A 662 -4.82 -0.05 10.14
C PRO A 662 -6.29 -0.39 9.82
N GLY A 663 -6.54 -1.64 9.43
CA GLY A 663 -7.89 -2.11 9.09
C GLY A 663 -8.57 -1.34 7.94
N ASP A 664 -9.88 -1.49 7.84
CA ASP A 664 -10.73 -1.04 6.72
C ASP A 664 -10.92 0.47 6.57
N LYS A 665 -10.19 1.31 7.30
CA LYS A 665 -10.39 2.77 7.27
C LYS A 665 -9.19 3.46 6.62
N LEU A 666 -9.26 3.56 5.30
CA LEU A 666 -8.37 4.43 4.55
C LEU A 666 -8.77 5.88 4.78
N PRO A 667 -7.79 6.78 4.94
CA PRO A 667 -8.08 8.19 5.06
C PRO A 667 -8.35 8.85 3.72
N ASP A 668 -8.89 10.06 3.78
CA ASP A 668 -8.99 10.94 2.63
C ASP A 668 -7.60 11.14 2.00
N GLN A 669 -7.56 11.08 0.67
CA GLN A 669 -6.33 11.20 -0.10
C GLN A 669 -6.43 12.34 -1.12
N GLU A 670 -5.37 13.13 -1.18
CA GLU A 670 -5.18 14.17 -2.18
C GLU A 670 -4.13 13.75 -3.20
N ILE A 671 -4.44 14.05 -4.46
CA ILE A 671 -3.52 13.83 -5.57
C ILE A 671 -3.47 15.06 -6.43
N PHE A 672 -2.26 15.50 -6.71
CA PHE A 672 -1.98 16.61 -7.61
C PHE A 672 -1.37 16.08 -8.90
N LEU A 673 -1.71 16.71 -10.02
CA LEU A 673 -1.12 16.43 -11.32
C LEU A 673 -0.81 17.75 -12.03
N ILE A 674 0.45 17.95 -12.39
CA ILE A 674 0.84 19.07 -13.26
C ILE A 674 0.75 18.58 -14.70
N GLY A 675 -0.05 19.26 -15.50
CA GLY A 675 -0.20 18.97 -16.91
C GLY A 675 0.42 20.04 -17.79
N LEU A 676 1.04 19.62 -18.89
CA LEU A 676 1.43 20.50 -19.98
C LEU A 676 0.77 20.01 -21.28
N HIS A 677 0.10 20.92 -21.96
CA HIS A 677 -0.45 20.75 -23.30
C HIS A 677 0.21 21.79 -24.21
N GLY A 678 1.39 21.46 -24.74
CA GLY A 678 2.16 22.38 -25.58
C GLY A 678 2.87 23.41 -24.72
N SER A 679 2.49 24.67 -24.84
CA SER A 679 2.93 25.74 -23.93
C SER A 679 1.97 25.99 -22.76
N LYS A 680 0.80 25.34 -22.77
CA LYS A 680 -0.26 25.60 -21.80
C LYS A 680 -0.10 24.69 -20.59
N LEU A 681 0.07 25.30 -19.42
CA LEU A 681 0.22 24.61 -18.14
C LEU A 681 -1.11 24.64 -17.37
N HIS A 682 -1.44 23.54 -16.71
CA HIS A 682 -2.60 23.46 -15.82
C HIS A 682 -2.28 22.56 -14.63
N LEU A 683 -2.92 22.84 -13.49
CA LEU A 683 -2.85 22.01 -12.30
C LEU A 683 -4.19 21.33 -12.06
N MET A 684 -4.14 20.04 -11.71
CA MET A 684 -5.30 19.27 -11.29
C MET A 684 -5.13 18.82 -9.85
N ARG A 685 -6.23 18.86 -9.08
CA ARG A 685 -6.36 18.26 -7.76
C ARG A 685 -7.51 17.26 -7.80
N ALA A 686 -7.21 16.01 -7.47
CA ALA A 686 -8.20 14.98 -7.24
C ALA A 686 -8.26 14.69 -5.75
N PHE A 687 -9.48 14.66 -5.22
CA PHE A 687 -9.75 14.28 -3.85
C PHE A 687 -10.44 12.93 -3.83
N PHE A 688 -9.91 12.02 -3.02
CA PHE A 688 -10.42 10.68 -2.88
C PHE A 688 -10.85 10.48 -1.43
N PRO A 689 -12.17 10.55 -1.14
CA PRO A 689 -12.66 10.35 0.21
C PRO A 689 -12.32 8.94 0.71
N GLY A 690 -11.74 8.86 1.89
CA GLY A 690 -11.28 7.65 2.55
C GLY A 690 -12.38 6.61 2.67
N GLN A 691 -13.62 7.02 2.92
CA GLN A 691 -14.80 6.14 2.90
C GLN A 691 -15.04 5.47 1.54
N LYS A 692 -14.90 6.21 0.43
CA LYS A 692 -15.08 5.68 -0.93
C LYS A 692 -13.93 4.77 -1.30
N ILE A 693 -12.71 5.18 -0.97
CA ILE A 693 -11.53 4.34 -1.18
C ILE A 693 -11.67 3.06 -0.35
N SER A 694 -12.08 3.13 0.91
CA SER A 694 -12.30 1.96 1.77
C SER A 694 -13.38 1.04 1.19
N SER A 695 -14.47 1.56 0.66
CA SER A 695 -15.49 0.73 0.01
C SER A 695 -14.97 0.05 -1.26
N LEU A 696 -14.21 0.78 -2.10
CA LEU A 696 -13.67 0.27 -3.37
C LEU A 696 -12.46 -0.67 -3.21
N TRP A 697 -11.58 -0.41 -2.23
CA TRP A 697 -10.34 -1.13 -1.97
C TRP A 697 -10.46 -2.14 -0.83
N CYS A 698 -11.39 -1.98 0.11
CA CYS A 698 -11.60 -2.90 1.25
C CYS A 698 -12.98 -3.61 1.23
N ARG A 699 -13.91 -3.25 0.32
CA ARG A 699 -15.20 -3.95 0.04
C ARG A 699 -16.21 -4.02 1.19
N ARG A 700 -16.47 -2.91 1.88
CA ARG A 700 -17.56 -2.79 2.86
C ARG A 700 -18.74 -1.97 2.34
N GLU A 701 -19.97 -2.37 2.70
CA GLU A 701 -21.19 -1.60 2.41
C GLU A 701 -21.18 -0.25 3.16
N ILE A 702 -21.66 0.80 2.49
CA ILE A 702 -21.96 2.09 3.12
C ILE A 702 -23.09 1.85 4.14
N PRO A 703 -22.98 2.31 5.40
CA PRO A 703 -24.16 2.46 6.23
C PRO A 703 -25.17 3.36 5.50
N SER A 704 -26.38 2.86 5.21
CA SER A 704 -27.49 3.59 4.58
C SER A 704 -27.62 5.03 5.11
N PRO A 705 -28.03 6.01 4.27
CA PRO A 705 -27.35 7.29 4.11
C PRO A 705 -27.30 8.10 5.41
N ALA A 706 -26.17 8.80 5.60
CA ALA A 706 -26.09 9.96 6.47
C ALA A 706 -27.31 10.87 6.20
N PRO A 707 -27.90 11.49 7.25
CA PRO A 707 -29.12 12.26 7.11
C PRO A 707 -28.97 13.25 5.97
N THR A 708 -29.89 13.19 5.01
CA THR A 708 -30.03 14.20 3.98
C THR A 708 -30.16 15.55 4.67
N PHE A 709 -29.10 16.36 4.62
CA PHE A 709 -29.23 17.75 4.99
C PHE A 709 -30.20 18.38 3.98
N SER A 710 -31.41 18.71 4.44
CA SER A 710 -32.36 19.42 3.59
C SER A 710 -31.71 20.73 3.14
N SER A 711 -31.94 21.07 1.88
CA SER A 711 -31.45 22.29 1.21
C SER A 711 -31.85 23.60 1.92
N ASP A 712 -32.68 23.53 2.96
CA ASP A 712 -33.24 24.69 3.64
C ASP A 712 -32.28 25.35 4.64
N ARG A 713 -31.21 24.65 5.08
CA ARG A 713 -30.21 25.25 6.00
C ARG A 713 -29.13 26.08 5.31
N VAL A 714 -29.02 26.01 3.98
CA VAL A 714 -28.02 26.79 3.22
C VAL A 714 -28.41 28.28 3.12
N GLN A 715 -29.68 28.63 3.35
CA GLN A 715 -30.12 30.03 3.33
C GLN A 715 -29.78 30.83 4.59
N ILE A 716 -29.56 30.17 5.74
CA ILE A 716 -29.42 30.89 7.03
C ILE A 716 -28.02 31.49 7.21
N LEU A 717 -27.00 31.01 6.49
CA LEU A 717 -25.63 31.52 6.59
C LEU A 717 -25.33 32.72 5.66
N ARG A 718 -26.29 33.19 4.85
CA ARG A 718 -26.10 34.35 3.96
C ARG A 718 -26.55 35.70 4.54
N THR A 719 -27.16 35.75 5.72
CA THR A 719 -27.80 36.99 6.24
C THR A 719 -27.18 37.62 7.48
N LEU A 720 -26.02 37.16 7.97
CA LEU A 720 -25.37 37.81 9.11
C LEU A 720 -24.28 38.78 8.65
N SER A 721 -24.70 39.99 8.30
CA SER A 721 -23.87 41.20 8.43
C SER A 721 -23.91 41.70 9.88
N PRO A 722 -22.86 42.37 10.39
CA PRO A 722 -22.75 42.68 11.81
C PRO A 722 -23.51 43.98 12.13
N GLU A 723 -24.64 43.87 12.83
CA GLU A 723 -25.17 44.98 13.61
C GLU A 723 -25.13 44.65 15.11
N THR A 724 -24.56 45.60 15.84
CA THR A 724 -24.25 45.67 17.27
C THR A 724 -25.41 45.23 18.19
N PRO A 725 -25.17 44.45 19.27
CA PRO A 725 -26.23 44.05 20.18
C PRO A 725 -26.54 45.13 21.22
N GLN A 726 -27.83 45.49 21.34
CA GLN A 726 -28.39 46.07 22.55
C GLN A 726 -28.95 44.97 23.46
N SER A 727 -28.71 45.17 24.76
CA SER A 727 -29.13 44.42 25.94
C SER A 727 -30.57 43.90 25.93
N ALA A 728 -30.80 42.75 26.58
CA ALA A 728 -31.51 42.69 27.89
C ALA A 728 -32.15 41.33 28.21
N HIS A 729 -31.90 40.90 29.45
CA HIS A 729 -32.81 40.26 30.41
C HIS A 729 -33.27 38.79 30.27
N ILE A 730 -32.83 38.06 31.30
CA ILE A 730 -33.22 36.80 31.91
C ILE A 730 -34.70 36.79 32.31
N GLU A 731 -35.37 35.64 32.23
CA GLU A 731 -36.25 35.17 33.31
C GLU A 731 -36.48 33.64 33.26
N ASP A 732 -36.29 33.04 34.45
CA ASP A 732 -36.49 31.65 34.84
C ASP A 732 -37.95 31.19 34.74
N THR A 733 -38.18 29.87 34.72
CA THR A 733 -39.03 29.19 35.72
C THR A 733 -39.07 27.66 35.56
N ASN A 734 -38.53 26.98 36.59
CA ASN A 734 -39.05 25.83 37.34
C ASN A 734 -39.85 24.71 36.63
N THR A 735 -39.46 23.45 36.85
CA THR A 735 -40.00 22.63 37.97
C THR A 735 -39.31 21.26 38.08
N GLU A 736 -39.29 20.78 39.33
CA GLU A 736 -38.48 19.72 39.94
C GLU A 736 -39.02 18.28 39.75
N GLU A 737 -38.19 17.32 40.20
CA GLU A 737 -38.46 16.06 40.96
C GLU A 737 -37.68 14.88 40.35
N HIS A 738 -36.91 14.04 41.05
CA HIS A 738 -36.63 13.86 42.47
C HIS A 738 -35.44 12.85 42.63
N LEU A 739 -34.54 13.10 43.61
CA LEU A 739 -33.89 12.13 44.56
C LEU A 739 -32.91 11.05 44.01
N LEU A 740 -31.76 10.68 44.61
CA LEU A 740 -31.17 10.89 45.95
C LEU A 740 -29.70 10.39 45.95
N GLY A 741 -28.81 11.13 46.63
CA GLY A 741 -27.61 10.63 47.35
C GLY A 741 -26.38 10.24 46.51
N ILE A 742 -25.13 10.60 46.82
CA ILE A 742 -24.51 11.03 48.09
C ILE A 742 -23.25 11.88 47.77
N GLN A 743 -23.24 13.11 48.29
CA GLN A 743 -22.15 13.90 48.89
C GLN A 743 -20.68 13.81 48.39
N ASN A 744 -20.26 14.91 47.73
CA ASN A 744 -19.01 15.71 47.91
C ASN A 744 -18.68 16.00 49.41
N PRO A 745 -17.62 16.73 49.86
CA PRO A 745 -16.61 17.56 49.15
C PRO A 745 -15.18 17.58 49.78
N SER A 746 -14.26 18.31 49.16
CA SER A 746 -13.39 19.40 49.72
C SER A 746 -12.14 19.53 48.83
N THR A 747 -11.60 20.71 48.48
CA THR A 747 -11.65 22.01 49.12
C THR A 747 -11.25 23.11 48.12
N GLU A 748 -11.99 24.21 48.17
CA GLU A 748 -11.63 25.63 48.01
C GLU A 748 -10.28 26.05 47.39
N GLY A 749 -10.38 27.01 46.45
CA GLY A 749 -9.57 28.24 46.51
C GLY A 749 -8.99 28.76 45.19
N ILE A 750 -9.62 29.80 44.63
CA ILE A 750 -9.03 31.13 44.31
C ILE A 750 -9.68 31.79 43.05
N SER A 751 -10.17 33.00 43.32
CA SER A 751 -10.78 34.08 42.53
C SER A 751 -10.86 34.05 40.99
N ALA A 752 -12.03 34.50 40.55
CA ALA A 752 -12.41 34.89 39.20
C ALA A 752 -11.56 36.04 38.60
N GLN A 753 -11.17 35.86 37.33
CA GLN A 753 -11.03 36.94 36.35
C GLN A 753 -12.12 36.75 35.29
N THR A 754 -12.85 37.81 34.99
CA THR A 754 -13.84 37.88 33.90
C THR A 754 -13.20 37.48 32.56
N PRO A 755 -13.80 36.58 31.78
CA PRO A 755 -13.21 36.14 30.52
C PRO A 755 -13.40 37.21 29.44
N ASP A 756 -12.27 37.74 28.97
CA ASP A 756 -12.16 38.58 27.79
C ASP A 756 -12.69 37.84 26.55
N SER A 757 -13.78 38.34 25.96
CA SER A 757 -14.41 37.81 24.75
C SER A 757 -13.56 38.05 23.49
N SER A 758 -12.46 38.80 23.59
CA SER A 758 -11.48 38.95 22.50
C SER A 758 -10.74 37.66 22.17
N ARG A 759 -10.74 36.68 23.10
CA ARG A 759 -10.02 35.41 22.93
C ARG A 759 -10.53 34.61 21.74
N PHE A 760 -11.80 34.73 21.35
CA PHE A 760 -12.36 34.01 20.20
C PHE A 760 -12.12 34.69 18.84
N TYR A 761 -11.94 36.01 18.80
CA TYR A 761 -11.79 36.79 17.55
C TYR A 761 -10.37 37.31 17.31
N THR A 762 -9.36 36.72 17.95
CA THR A 762 -7.97 37.00 17.59
C THR A 762 -7.70 36.60 16.14
N ALA A 763 -6.81 37.31 15.43
CA ALA A 763 -6.44 36.99 14.05
C ALA A 763 -6.04 35.50 13.88
N LYS A 764 -5.41 34.93 14.91
CA LYS A 764 -5.01 33.52 14.98
C LYS A 764 -6.21 32.56 15.09
N ASN A 765 -7.24 32.91 15.86
CA ASN A 765 -8.45 32.10 15.98
C ASN A 765 -9.40 32.29 14.80
N MET A 766 -9.46 33.48 14.19
CA MET A 766 -10.15 33.69 12.92
C MET A 766 -9.48 32.91 11.79
N GLU A 767 -8.14 32.86 11.76
CA GLU A 767 -7.43 32.02 10.78
C GLU A 767 -7.69 30.54 11.05
N ARG A 768 -7.68 30.09 12.30
CA ARG A 768 -8.05 28.72 12.68
C ARG A 768 -9.50 28.36 12.29
N VAL A 769 -10.44 29.28 12.45
CA VAL A 769 -11.85 29.09 12.04
C VAL A 769 -11.99 29.13 10.51
N ARG A 770 -11.21 29.97 9.80
CA ARG A 770 -11.12 29.92 8.33
C ARG A 770 -10.50 28.63 7.83
N GLN A 771 -9.50 28.10 8.54
CA GLN A 771 -8.90 26.79 8.30
C GLN A 771 -9.97 25.70 8.45
N GLN A 772 -10.66 25.68 9.59
CA GLN A 772 -11.76 24.73 9.84
C GLN A 772 -12.88 24.88 8.79
N LEU A 773 -13.24 26.09 8.38
CA LEU A 773 -14.24 26.33 7.34
C LEU A 773 -13.75 25.91 5.95
N ALA A 774 -12.46 26.03 5.66
CA ALA A 774 -11.85 25.52 4.43
C ALA A 774 -11.86 23.98 4.43
N ASP A 775 -11.50 23.36 5.56
CA ASP A 775 -11.56 21.91 5.77
C ASP A 775 -13.03 21.41 5.71
N THR A 776 -13.99 22.19 6.21
CA THR A 776 -15.43 21.86 6.15
C THR A 776 -16.02 22.08 4.74
N LYS A 777 -15.51 23.07 3.97
CA LYS A 777 -15.87 23.21 2.55
C LYS A 777 -15.40 22.02 1.71
N MET A 778 -14.29 21.38 2.10
CA MET A 778 -13.79 20.18 1.44
C MET A 778 -14.71 18.96 1.63
N GLU A 779 -15.23 18.73 2.84
CA GLU A 779 -16.24 17.67 3.08
C GLU A 779 -17.53 17.89 2.28
N GLN A 780 -17.91 19.16 2.06
CA GLN A 780 -19.14 19.53 1.36
C GLN A 780 -19.04 19.45 -0.17
N LEU A 781 -17.84 19.44 -0.75
CA LEU A 781 -17.64 19.40 -2.20
C LEU A 781 -17.70 17.97 -2.79
N ASP A 782 -17.52 16.91 -2.01
CA ASP A 782 -17.36 15.54 -2.54
C ASP A 782 -18.45 14.53 -2.14
N TYR A 783 -19.62 15.03 -1.74
CA TYR A 783 -20.81 14.20 -1.50
C TYR A 783 -21.47 13.72 -2.80
N GLU A 784 -20.69 13.09 -3.67
CA GLU A 784 -21.23 12.34 -4.80
C GLU A 784 -21.71 10.97 -4.27
N PRO A 785 -23.00 10.61 -4.44
CA PRO A 785 -23.58 9.40 -3.85
C PRO A 785 -23.00 8.11 -4.44
N ASP A 786 -22.54 8.15 -5.70
CA ASP A 786 -21.90 7.01 -6.33
C ASP A 786 -20.46 6.83 -5.82
N LEU A 787 -20.20 5.67 -5.23
CA LEU A 787 -18.88 5.24 -4.73
C LEU A 787 -17.82 5.20 -5.82
N ARG A 788 -18.21 4.92 -7.07
CA ARG A 788 -17.32 4.77 -8.23
C ARG A 788 -17.11 6.07 -8.99
N THR A 789 -17.69 7.17 -8.49
CA THR A 789 -17.55 8.49 -9.09
C THR A 789 -16.70 9.41 -8.22
N PHE A 790 -15.67 10.00 -8.83
CA PHE A 790 -14.71 10.92 -8.21
C PHE A 790 -14.71 12.27 -8.92
N ARG A 791 -14.44 13.34 -8.18
CA ARG A 791 -14.29 14.69 -8.75
C ARG A 791 -12.82 15.04 -8.90
N VAL A 792 -12.50 15.72 -10.00
CA VAL A 792 -11.16 16.26 -10.25
C VAL A 792 -11.30 17.73 -10.58
N LEU A 793 -10.72 18.59 -9.76
CA LEU A 793 -10.73 20.04 -9.94
C LEU A 793 -9.51 20.42 -10.78
N ALA A 794 -9.69 21.32 -11.74
CA ALA A 794 -8.61 21.80 -12.59
C ALA A 794 -8.61 23.32 -12.72
N THR A 795 -7.42 23.92 -12.76
CA THR A 795 -7.25 25.34 -13.05
C THR A 795 -7.67 25.66 -14.49
N CYS A 796 -7.77 26.96 -14.79
CA CYS A 796 -7.60 27.42 -16.17
C CYS A 796 -6.19 27.05 -16.69
N GLU A 797 -6.04 27.05 -18.01
CA GLU A 797 -4.72 26.93 -18.63
C GLU A 797 -3.97 28.26 -18.50
N PHE A 798 -2.68 28.17 -18.17
CA PHE A 798 -1.73 29.27 -18.24
C PHE A 798 -0.88 29.12 -19.49
N ASP A 799 -0.96 30.05 -20.45
CA ASP A 799 -0.04 30.04 -21.59
C ASP A 799 1.33 30.58 -21.15
N LEU A 800 2.33 29.71 -21.07
CA LEU A 800 3.67 30.07 -20.60
C LEU A 800 4.39 31.08 -21.54
N TRP A 801 3.82 31.38 -22.72
CA TRP A 801 4.29 32.45 -23.59
C TRP A 801 3.82 33.84 -23.18
N LEU A 802 2.74 33.94 -22.40
CA LEU A 802 2.17 35.21 -21.97
C LEU A 802 2.70 35.58 -20.59
N ARG A 803 3.10 36.84 -20.43
CA ARG A 803 3.75 37.33 -19.23
C ARG A 803 2.94 37.11 -17.95
N GLU A 804 1.66 37.45 -18.00
CA GLU A 804 0.78 37.36 -16.83
C GLU A 804 0.46 35.90 -16.46
N ASP A 805 0.15 35.07 -17.45
CA ASP A 805 -0.10 33.64 -17.25
C ASP A 805 1.14 32.92 -16.73
N PHE A 806 2.33 33.26 -17.23
CA PHE A 806 3.58 32.71 -16.73
C PHE A 806 3.79 33.06 -15.25
N ALA A 807 3.57 34.31 -14.87
CA ALA A 807 3.68 34.74 -13.46
C ALA A 807 2.66 34.01 -12.57
N ALA A 808 1.41 33.88 -13.04
CA ALA A 808 0.36 33.16 -12.32
C ALA A 808 0.68 31.66 -12.18
N ALA A 809 1.24 31.03 -13.22
CA ALA A 809 1.68 29.63 -13.17
C ALA A 809 2.78 29.42 -12.13
N VAL A 810 3.81 30.28 -12.11
CA VAL A 810 4.89 30.21 -11.11
C VAL A 810 4.34 30.38 -9.70
N HIS A 811 3.47 31.38 -9.50
CA HIS A 811 2.81 31.60 -8.21
C HIS A 811 2.11 30.34 -7.71
N MET A 812 1.34 29.72 -8.59
CA MET A 812 0.58 28.51 -8.26
C MET A 812 1.50 27.34 -7.90
N LEU A 813 2.58 27.14 -8.65
CA LEU A 813 3.56 26.09 -8.38
C LEU A 813 4.30 26.32 -7.05
N VAL A 814 4.64 27.56 -6.71
CA VAL A 814 5.24 27.91 -5.41
C VAL A 814 4.27 27.62 -4.26
N ALA A 815 3.00 28.02 -4.41
CA ALA A 815 1.97 27.74 -3.41
C ALA A 815 1.79 26.23 -3.19
N LEU A 816 1.85 25.44 -4.26
CA LEU A 816 1.82 23.98 -4.18
C LEU A 816 3.04 23.40 -3.45
N HIS A 817 4.26 23.91 -3.70
CA HIS A 817 5.47 23.46 -3.00
C HIS A 817 5.37 23.71 -1.50
N LEU A 818 4.95 24.93 -1.13
CA LEU A 818 4.73 25.31 0.26
C LEU A 818 3.65 24.44 0.92
N TYR A 819 2.57 24.13 0.20
CA TYR A 819 1.51 23.29 0.73
C TYR A 819 1.96 21.84 1.00
N LEU A 820 2.68 21.25 0.05
CA LEU A 820 3.23 19.89 0.17
C LEU A 820 4.25 19.81 1.30
N LEU A 821 5.21 20.75 1.38
CA LEU A 821 6.23 20.78 2.45
C LEU A 821 5.67 21.20 3.81
N GLY A 822 4.57 21.96 3.84
CA GLY A 822 3.81 22.25 5.06
C GLY A 822 3.21 20.99 5.70
N GLY A 823 3.15 19.87 4.97
CA GLY A 823 2.70 18.58 5.48
C GLY A 823 1.23 18.59 5.91
N THR A 824 0.46 19.55 5.44
CA THR A 824 -1.00 19.61 5.64
C THR A 824 -1.76 18.98 4.47
N ALA A 825 -1.08 18.74 3.35
CA ALA A 825 -1.66 17.99 2.23
C ALA A 825 -1.93 16.55 2.65
N GLN A 826 -3.12 16.03 2.32
CA GLN A 826 -3.55 14.68 2.66
C GLN A 826 -2.99 13.64 1.68
N CYS A 827 -1.68 13.66 1.48
CA CYS A 827 -0.97 12.75 0.59
C CYS A 827 -0.33 11.65 1.44
N GLY A 828 -0.67 10.37 1.22
CA GLY A 828 -0.24 9.26 2.07
C GLY A 828 1.26 9.20 2.36
N THR A 829 2.10 9.44 1.36
CA THR A 829 3.56 9.52 1.53
C THR A 829 3.99 10.67 2.44
N LEU A 830 3.38 11.85 2.33
CA LEU A 830 3.70 13.00 3.18
C LEU A 830 3.17 12.80 4.61
N GLN A 831 1.98 12.20 4.74
CA GLN A 831 1.38 11.87 6.03
C GLN A 831 2.24 10.88 6.82
N GLN A 832 2.78 9.85 6.15
CA GLN A 832 3.71 8.90 6.74
C GLN A 832 4.99 9.60 7.24
N VAL A 833 5.54 10.49 6.41
CA VAL A 833 6.81 11.15 6.70
C VAL A 833 6.70 12.20 7.80
N PHE A 834 5.59 12.93 7.86
CA PHE A 834 5.36 13.97 8.86
C PHE A 834 4.59 13.48 10.10
N GLU A 835 4.39 12.16 10.26
CA GLU A 835 3.61 11.52 11.35
C GLU A 835 2.20 12.11 11.54
N LYS A 836 1.64 12.70 10.49
CA LYS A 836 0.30 13.29 10.52
C LYS A 836 -0.70 12.23 10.13
N HIS A 837 -1.15 11.46 11.13
CA HIS A 837 -2.30 10.59 10.94
C HIS A 837 -3.60 11.40 10.92
N PRO A 838 -4.55 11.07 10.05
CA PRO A 838 -5.85 11.74 9.93
C PRO A 838 -6.79 11.43 11.11
N TYR A 839 -6.42 10.48 11.98
CA TYR A 839 -7.08 10.27 13.26
C TYR A 839 -6.46 11.24 14.28
N ALA A 840 -6.96 12.47 14.32
CA ALA A 840 -6.80 13.26 15.53
C ALA A 840 -7.46 12.46 16.67
N GLY A 841 -6.66 12.12 17.68
CA GLY A 841 -7.13 11.42 18.87
C GLY A 841 -8.34 12.12 19.46
N ASP A 842 -9.34 11.32 19.80
CA ASP A 842 -10.45 11.58 20.71
C ASP A 842 -10.46 12.99 21.34
N ALA A 843 -11.26 13.90 20.77
CA ALA A 843 -11.43 15.28 21.25
C ALA A 843 -12.14 15.38 22.63
N SER A 844 -12.18 14.28 23.39
CA SER A 844 -12.77 14.19 24.72
C SER A 844 -11.75 13.88 25.84
N SER A 845 -10.47 13.68 25.53
CA SER A 845 -9.42 13.54 26.54
C SER A 845 -8.82 14.90 26.95
N PRO A 846 -8.95 15.34 28.21
CA PRO A 846 -8.36 16.60 28.69
C PRO A 846 -6.83 16.61 28.75
N ASP A 847 -6.16 15.49 28.45
CA ASP A 847 -4.70 15.31 28.55
C ASP A 847 -3.97 15.18 27.20
N SER A 848 -4.64 15.41 26.07
CA SER A 848 -3.92 15.57 24.79
C SER A 848 -3.34 16.99 24.70
N GLY A 849 -2.10 17.13 25.17
CA GLY A 849 -1.36 18.40 25.24
C GLY A 849 -1.17 19.11 23.91
N PHE A 850 -2.20 19.82 23.43
CA PHE A 850 -2.06 20.91 22.47
C PHE A 850 -1.53 22.17 23.19
N GLY A 851 -0.24 22.11 23.53
CA GLY A 851 0.47 23.21 24.19
C GLY A 851 1.97 23.31 23.85
N VAL A 852 2.54 22.38 23.08
CA VAL A 852 4.00 22.31 22.88
C VAL A 852 4.44 22.66 21.45
N GLU A 853 3.54 22.79 20.48
CA GLU A 853 3.90 22.93 19.05
C GLU A 853 4.07 24.36 18.52
N LEU A 854 4.12 25.38 19.38
CA LEU A 854 4.41 26.77 18.96
C LEU A 854 5.77 27.30 19.43
N GLN A 855 6.53 26.53 20.21
CA GLN A 855 7.88 26.92 20.63
C GLN A 855 8.99 26.30 19.76
N ARG A 856 8.75 25.15 19.10
CA ARG A 856 9.75 24.55 18.18
C ARG A 856 9.91 25.35 16.88
N ASP A 857 8.83 25.96 16.36
CA ASP A 857 8.90 26.86 15.21
C ASP A 857 9.68 28.16 15.49
N SER A 858 9.82 28.57 16.76
CA SER A 858 10.62 29.74 17.13
C SER A 858 12.12 29.50 16.99
N ARG A 859 12.60 28.25 17.11
CA ARG A 859 14.01 27.92 16.87
C ARG A 859 14.33 27.96 15.40
N LEU A 860 13.46 27.40 14.55
CA LEU A 860 13.61 27.47 13.10
C LEU A 860 13.60 28.93 12.62
N TYR A 861 12.71 29.78 13.14
CA TYR A 861 12.68 31.21 12.80
C TYR A 861 13.92 31.98 13.31
N GLN A 862 14.45 31.60 14.48
CA GLN A 862 15.66 32.22 15.05
C GLN A 862 16.94 31.72 14.40
N ASP A 863 17.00 30.46 13.99
CA ASP A 863 18.14 29.88 13.27
C ASP A 863 18.15 30.37 11.82
N LEU A 864 16.99 30.52 11.17
CA LEU A 864 16.86 31.19 9.87
C LEU A 864 17.34 32.65 9.92
N HIS A 865 16.93 33.43 10.94
CA HIS A 865 17.43 34.80 11.10
C HIS A 865 18.91 34.87 11.51
N ARG A 866 19.44 33.87 12.24
CA ARG A 866 20.86 33.81 12.60
C ARG A 866 21.72 33.42 11.40
N GLU A 867 21.23 32.53 10.55
CA GLU A 867 21.90 32.16 9.29
C GLU A 867 21.83 33.29 8.27
N GLU A 868 20.71 34.01 8.14
CA GLU A 868 20.61 35.24 7.33
C GLU A 868 21.66 36.26 7.75
N LYS A 869 21.77 36.52 9.06
CA LYS A 869 22.72 37.52 9.57
C LYS A 869 24.17 37.10 9.39
N ASN A 870 24.48 35.81 9.58
CA ASN A 870 25.80 35.27 9.28
C ASN A 870 26.12 35.29 7.78
N PHE A 871 25.11 35.14 6.91
CA PHE A 871 25.28 35.20 5.46
C PHE A 871 25.52 36.64 5.01
N GLU A 872 24.78 37.62 5.55
CA GLU A 872 25.00 39.05 5.31
C GLU A 872 26.38 39.51 5.76
N GLU A 873 26.84 39.10 6.95
CA GLU A 873 28.19 39.43 7.45
C GLU A 873 29.29 38.84 6.56
N LYS A 874 29.10 37.61 6.09
CA LYS A 874 30.06 36.91 5.21
C LYS A 874 30.05 37.46 3.79
N GLU A 875 28.90 37.92 3.31
CA GLU A 875 28.78 38.62 2.03
C GLU A 875 29.43 40.01 2.10
N GLU A 876 29.31 40.73 3.22
CA GLU A 876 30.05 41.98 3.46
C GLU A 876 31.56 41.76 3.50
N GLU A 877 32.04 40.68 4.13
CA GLU A 877 33.44 40.30 4.17
C GLU A 877 33.97 39.98 2.76
N LEU A 878 33.23 39.18 1.99
CA LEU A 878 33.53 38.88 0.58
C LEU A 878 33.51 40.13 -0.31
N ARG A 879 32.59 41.08 -0.07
CA ARG A 879 32.56 42.37 -0.79
C ARG A 879 33.77 43.23 -0.44
N ARG A 880 34.25 43.21 0.81
CA ARG A 880 35.49 43.91 1.20
C ARG A 880 36.72 43.24 0.57
N GLU A 881 36.77 41.91 0.57
CA GLU A 881 37.84 41.16 -0.10
C GLU A 881 37.84 41.38 -1.61
N GLU A 882 36.67 41.40 -2.28
CA GLU A 882 36.57 41.77 -3.70
C GLU A 882 36.99 43.21 -3.95
N LEU A 883 36.69 44.15 -3.04
CA LEU A 883 37.12 45.53 -3.18
C LEU A 883 38.64 45.66 -3.05
N ILE A 884 39.25 44.94 -2.11
CA ILE A 884 40.71 44.85 -1.95
C ILE A 884 41.32 44.21 -3.19
N GLN A 885 40.76 43.10 -3.67
CA GLN A 885 41.22 42.41 -4.88
C GLN A 885 41.09 43.29 -6.12
N ARG A 886 40.02 44.08 -6.26
CA ARG A 886 39.88 45.05 -7.36
C ARG A 886 40.88 46.19 -7.25
N GLN A 887 41.23 46.63 -6.05
CA GLN A 887 42.27 47.64 -5.84
C GLN A 887 43.66 47.08 -6.19
N GLU A 888 43.96 45.85 -5.76
CA GLU A 888 45.18 45.14 -6.10
C GLU A 888 45.27 44.82 -7.60
N ASP A 889 44.16 44.44 -8.24
CA ASP A 889 44.06 44.19 -9.68
C ASP A 889 44.17 45.48 -10.49
N ALA A 890 43.64 46.61 -9.99
CA ALA A 890 43.83 47.92 -10.61
C ALA A 890 45.28 48.41 -10.47
N GLU A 891 45.96 48.12 -9.36
CA GLU A 891 47.41 48.32 -9.22
C GLU A 891 48.22 47.38 -10.11
N ALA A 892 47.84 46.11 -10.20
CA ALA A 892 48.46 45.13 -11.08
C ALA A 892 48.23 45.47 -12.55
N HIS A 893 47.08 46.02 -12.91
CA HIS A 893 46.77 46.52 -14.25
C HIS A 893 47.64 47.73 -14.59
N ARG A 894 47.79 48.70 -13.68
CA ARG A 894 48.74 49.81 -13.83
C ARG A 894 50.19 49.33 -13.98
N ARG A 895 50.59 48.28 -13.27
CA ARG A 895 51.90 47.63 -13.43
C ARG A 895 52.02 46.86 -14.76
N ARG A 896 50.93 46.27 -15.27
CA ARG A 896 50.87 45.55 -16.55
C ARG A 896 50.83 46.49 -17.76
N GLU A 897 50.24 47.68 -17.67
CA GLU A 897 50.32 48.72 -18.71
C GLU A 897 51.76 49.21 -18.95
N VAL A 898 52.61 49.17 -17.91
CA VAL A 898 54.05 49.48 -18.04
C VAL A 898 54.84 48.32 -18.68
N MET A 899 54.33 47.09 -18.64
CA MET A 899 55.06 45.88 -19.04
C MET A 899 54.55 45.21 -20.33
N ARG A 900 53.59 45.80 -21.05
CA ARG A 900 53.05 45.25 -22.30
C ARG A 900 53.47 46.04 -23.55
N ASN A 901 54.76 46.32 -23.66
CA ASN A 901 55.46 46.09 -24.92
C ASN A 901 55.83 44.60 -24.93
N THR A 902 55.57 43.91 -26.03
CA THR A 902 55.87 42.49 -26.37
C THR A 902 54.76 41.44 -26.18
N GLU A 903 54.52 40.75 -27.31
CA GLU A 903 53.65 39.62 -27.65
C GLU A 903 53.91 38.38 -26.75
N GLY A 904 53.13 37.30 -26.67
CA GLY A 904 51.97 36.78 -27.39
C GLY A 904 51.88 35.26 -27.12
N ASP A 905 50.65 34.71 -27.16
CA ASP A 905 50.25 33.31 -27.39
C ASP A 905 50.01 32.28 -26.23
N ARG A 906 48.79 31.68 -26.31
CA ARG A 906 48.30 30.29 -26.01
C ARG A 906 47.67 29.85 -24.66
N ILE A 907 46.33 29.75 -24.72
CA ILE A 907 45.34 28.68 -24.33
C ILE A 907 45.59 27.79 -23.09
N GLY A 908 44.61 27.73 -22.17
CA GLY A 908 44.43 26.63 -21.20
C GLY A 908 43.20 26.72 -20.26
N SER A 909 42.31 25.73 -20.39
CA SER A 909 41.36 25.10 -19.42
C SER A 909 40.30 25.89 -18.59
N LEU A 910 39.03 25.60 -18.93
CA LEU A 910 37.96 25.07 -18.07
C LEU A 910 38.16 25.10 -16.53
N HIS A 911 37.81 26.21 -15.88
CA HIS A 911 37.47 26.18 -14.45
C HIS A 911 36.41 27.19 -13.96
N ASP A 912 35.66 27.87 -14.86
CA ASP A 912 34.68 28.87 -14.43
C ASP A 912 33.27 28.55 -14.89
N ALA A 913 32.54 27.79 -14.07
CA ALA A 913 31.08 27.72 -14.15
C ALA A 913 30.47 27.37 -12.78
N ARG A 914 30.59 28.28 -11.81
CA ARG A 914 29.69 28.32 -10.65
C ARG A 914 29.55 29.75 -10.12
N ARG A 915 28.86 30.57 -10.91
CA ARG A 915 28.01 31.65 -10.37
C ARG A 915 26.59 31.09 -10.29
N GLN A 916 25.90 31.30 -9.17
CA GLN A 916 24.52 30.87 -8.96
C GLN A 916 23.62 31.49 -10.04
N TRP A 917 22.69 30.68 -10.55
CA TRP A 917 21.85 31.01 -11.70
C TRP A 917 20.87 32.15 -11.41
N TRP A 918 20.51 32.42 -10.15
CA TRP A 918 19.45 33.37 -9.81
C TRP A 918 19.85 34.87 -9.86
N ASP A 919 21.11 35.22 -9.54
CA ASP A 919 21.67 36.58 -9.76
C ASP A 919 21.72 36.99 -11.24
N PHE A 920 21.48 36.01 -12.11
CA PHE A 920 21.53 36.11 -13.55
C PHE A 920 20.12 36.21 -14.17
N VAL A 921 19.11 35.59 -13.52
CA VAL A 921 17.70 35.58 -13.98
C VAL A 921 16.91 36.81 -13.52
N TRP A 922 17.30 37.47 -12.43
CA TRP A 922 16.62 38.68 -11.91
C TRP A 922 17.66 39.71 -11.50
N GLN A 923 17.42 40.97 -11.85
CA GLN A 923 18.20 42.09 -11.38
C GLN A 923 17.22 43.00 -10.65
N ASP A 924 17.63 43.50 -9.50
CA ASP A 924 16.95 44.57 -8.80
C ASP A 924 16.97 45.81 -9.70
N GLU A 925 15.80 46.38 -9.99
CA GLU A 925 15.71 47.70 -10.62
C GLU A 925 16.26 48.71 -9.60
N ASP A 926 17.40 49.35 -9.92
CA ASP A 926 17.64 50.78 -9.71
C ASP A 926 19.08 51.20 -10.08
N ASP A 927 19.29 51.64 -11.33
CA ASP A 927 20.10 52.84 -11.59
C ASP A 927 19.71 53.47 -12.94
N PRO A 928 18.99 54.61 -12.96
CA PRO A 928 18.54 55.28 -14.17
C PRO A 928 19.62 56.13 -14.88
N PHE A 929 20.91 56.03 -14.52
CA PHE A 929 21.97 56.81 -15.15
C PHE A 929 23.14 55.97 -15.66
N SER A 930 23.09 55.53 -16.92
CA SER A 930 24.28 55.60 -17.79
C SER A 930 23.93 55.37 -19.26
N ALA A 931 23.61 56.47 -19.94
CA ALA A 931 23.73 56.55 -21.38
C ALA A 931 25.22 56.59 -21.78
N LYS A 932 25.55 55.74 -22.77
CA LYS A 932 26.62 55.76 -23.80
C LYS A 932 27.55 57.00 -23.90
N PRO A 933 28.81 56.85 -24.40
CA PRO A 933 29.14 56.21 -25.69
C PRO A 933 29.84 54.85 -25.60
#